data_AF-A0A9P5B8L9-F1
#
_entry.id   AF-A0A9P5B8L9-F1
#
_cell.length_a   1.000
_cell.length_b   1.000
_cell.length_c   1.000
_cell.angle_alpha   90.00
_cell.angle_beta   90.00
_cell.angle_gamma   90.00
#
_symmetry.space_group_name_H-M   'P 1'
#
loop_
_entity.id
_entity.type
_entity.pdbx_description
1 polymer ?
#
loop_
_entity_poly.entity_id
_entity_poly.type
_entity_poly.pdbx_seq_one_letter_code
_entity_poly.pdbx_strand_id
1 'polypeptide(L)'
;MKVLFLGASGSIGSEALRQCLSHPKITSVVAFVRRPLPSDHHKLQTVMISNFLKWSEDILLPHVDAAAMICAMGSYRGNANVDMEYPLAFQTAFAALLQKQPRREPFRFIHLSGKWVVQEQDAKLWVNDYPRKLKGLYELRSLEVAKEHDAVWKAWMLRPGGVITQRMRVPGYLAQVLLGDDYVIKNEELGAFFTFLAVEGILSICLIIIAIFKYTAHRHSINYTDMGSCNILAWLDTVPFHRPSTSEPKAKRLKTGHELSPGRLPTPPHDTMSSPTKRPRSVSDDGSDGLPQSFVEYDVTPKAFKRRSRLYHDISSASDLSSSRSRHSSASSPSKQQRDAAGQDTGYRVVIIERYEDWQPESLKDMRKVLEDIDRGNRIIPASRKDEFRRTRFPEISFFDTAFESNLPSDVDWRWPSMSWVDRIFDRAADYLEENEAEAGWNADIHAPILSWVFRKEELEPQFLDYMYCTSTQISNMYKPNKSKSKLVDYCIYMQPARESAEKVAIDKMRYRDRPSKSINHVDSGLLNKHPIAMSVETKREGEDYTNAINQMATWHSAQLRSLCYTPQGPTRELSHIEFLPGIIVQGHDWNFVATIQRHGKAFTFHRLPIGTTRTRQGIFKILLALQYLEHWIQTKYWLAFRADILGMGAIAVS
;
A
#
# COMPACT_ATOMS: atom_id res chain seq x y z
N MET A 1 -0.67 -39.29 2.21
CA MET A 1 -1.54 -38.51 3.13
C MET A 1 -2.91 -38.25 2.49
N LYS A 2 -3.94 -38.03 3.31
CA LYS A 2 -5.30 -37.65 2.89
C LYS A 2 -5.49 -36.13 2.97
N VAL A 3 -6.13 -35.53 1.97
CA VAL A 3 -6.46 -34.08 1.89
C VAL A 3 -7.95 -33.90 1.61
N LEU A 4 -8.59 -32.99 2.34
CA LEU A 4 -10.01 -32.65 2.18
C LEU A 4 -10.18 -31.42 1.27
N PHE A 5 -11.34 -31.29 0.62
CA PHE A 5 -11.66 -30.16 -0.25
C PHE A 5 -13.07 -29.60 -0.03
N LEU A 6 -13.14 -28.26 -0.04
CA LEU A 6 -14.35 -27.46 -0.17
C LEU A 6 -14.21 -26.55 -1.38
N GLY A 7 -15.21 -26.49 -2.26
CA GLY A 7 -15.17 -25.66 -3.48
C GLY A 7 -14.39 -26.25 -4.66
N ALA A 8 -14.09 -27.55 -4.66
CA ALA A 8 -13.34 -28.25 -5.73
C ALA A 8 -13.93 -28.13 -7.16
N SER A 9 -15.20 -27.72 -7.31
CA SER A 9 -15.83 -27.47 -8.61
C SER A 9 -15.70 -26.01 -9.11
N GLY A 10 -15.14 -25.11 -8.30
CA GLY A 10 -14.85 -23.73 -8.69
C GLY A 10 -13.54 -23.60 -9.46
N SER A 11 -13.38 -22.55 -10.27
CA SER A 11 -12.26 -22.42 -11.23
C SER A 11 -10.85 -22.53 -10.63
N ILE A 12 -10.67 -22.11 -9.37
CA ILE A 12 -9.41 -22.22 -8.63
C ILE A 12 -9.34 -23.58 -7.90
N GLY A 13 -10.43 -23.99 -7.25
CA GLY A 13 -10.53 -25.26 -6.53
C GLY A 13 -10.33 -26.49 -7.41
N SER A 14 -10.75 -26.45 -8.69
CA SER A 14 -10.56 -27.55 -9.64
C SER A 14 -9.10 -27.73 -10.06
N GLU A 15 -8.33 -26.65 -10.08
CA GLU A 15 -6.90 -26.70 -10.41
C GLU A 15 -6.05 -27.10 -9.19
N ALA A 16 -6.38 -26.58 -8.00
CA ALA A 16 -5.82 -27.10 -6.75
C ALA A 16 -6.13 -28.61 -6.55
N LEU A 17 -7.33 -29.06 -6.94
CA LEU A 17 -7.67 -30.48 -6.97
C LEU A 17 -6.78 -31.25 -7.96
N ARG A 18 -6.64 -30.77 -9.20
CA ARG A 18 -5.79 -31.41 -10.23
C ARG A 18 -4.36 -31.58 -9.76
N GLN A 19 -3.76 -30.53 -9.18
CA GLN A 19 -2.42 -30.56 -8.61
C GLN A 19 -2.34 -31.58 -7.44
N CYS A 20 -3.29 -31.56 -6.50
CA CYS A 20 -3.33 -32.52 -5.39
C CYS A 20 -3.47 -33.99 -5.83
N LEU A 21 -4.27 -34.28 -6.87
CA LEU A 21 -4.41 -35.65 -7.40
C LEU A 21 -3.11 -36.14 -8.04
N SER A 22 -2.39 -35.27 -8.75
CA SER A 22 -1.10 -35.59 -9.36
C SER A 22 0.03 -35.81 -8.34
N HIS A 23 -0.05 -35.17 -7.17
CA HIS A 23 1.05 -35.15 -6.20
C HIS A 23 1.32 -36.53 -5.56
N PRO A 24 2.58 -37.02 -5.51
CA PRO A 24 2.88 -38.37 -5.04
C PRO A 24 2.70 -38.57 -3.53
N LYS A 25 3.03 -37.58 -2.69
CA LYS A 25 2.79 -37.67 -1.24
C LYS A 25 1.29 -37.72 -0.89
N ILE A 26 0.40 -37.24 -1.78
CA ILE A 26 -1.06 -37.28 -1.59
C ILE A 26 -1.59 -38.60 -2.17
N THR A 27 -2.20 -39.39 -1.29
CA THR A 27 -2.66 -40.75 -1.57
C THR A 27 -4.19 -40.87 -1.60
N SER A 28 -4.89 -39.89 -1.01
CA SER A 28 -6.34 -39.80 -1.03
C SER A 28 -6.76 -38.33 -1.01
N VAL A 29 -7.80 -37.99 -1.76
CA VAL A 29 -8.45 -36.67 -1.77
C VAL A 29 -9.94 -36.86 -1.58
N VAL A 30 -10.53 -36.18 -0.59
CA VAL A 30 -11.99 -36.24 -0.34
C VAL A 30 -12.60 -34.86 -0.59
N ALA A 31 -13.46 -34.76 -1.61
CA ALA A 31 -14.13 -33.52 -1.97
C ALA A 31 -15.59 -33.51 -1.50
N PHE A 32 -15.92 -32.60 -0.58
CA PHE A 32 -17.31 -32.38 -0.14
C PHE A 32 -18.03 -31.46 -1.12
N VAL A 33 -19.08 -31.98 -1.77
CA VAL A 33 -19.68 -31.35 -2.96
C VAL A 33 -21.22 -31.41 -2.95
N ARG A 34 -21.85 -30.43 -3.62
CA ARG A 34 -23.32 -30.38 -3.85
C ARG A 34 -23.76 -31.13 -5.12
N ARG A 35 -22.80 -31.53 -5.96
CA ARG A 35 -22.98 -32.20 -7.28
C ARG A 35 -21.74 -33.05 -7.54
N PRO A 36 -21.83 -34.18 -8.27
CA PRO A 36 -20.66 -34.95 -8.67
C PRO A 36 -19.59 -34.11 -9.39
N LEU A 37 -18.33 -34.50 -9.24
CA LEU A 37 -17.20 -33.94 -10.01
C LEU A 37 -16.99 -34.78 -11.27
N PRO A 38 -16.54 -34.18 -12.39
CA PRO A 38 -16.37 -34.88 -13.67
C PRO A 38 -15.02 -35.62 -13.74
N SER A 39 -14.63 -36.35 -12.70
CA SER A 39 -13.30 -36.96 -12.60
C SER A 39 -13.32 -38.24 -11.75
N ASP A 40 -13.20 -39.38 -12.42
CA ASP A 40 -13.18 -40.71 -11.80
C ASP A 40 -11.77 -41.16 -11.40
N HIS A 41 -10.93 -40.21 -10.95
CA HIS A 41 -9.53 -40.47 -10.62
C HIS A 41 -9.41 -41.31 -9.34
N HIS A 42 -8.66 -42.42 -9.37
CA HIS A 42 -8.59 -43.41 -8.28
C HIS A 42 -8.28 -42.87 -6.87
N LYS A 43 -7.61 -41.72 -6.72
CA LYS A 43 -7.38 -41.07 -5.41
C LYS A 43 -8.57 -40.26 -4.89
N LEU A 44 -9.55 -39.92 -5.74
CA LEU A 44 -10.63 -38.98 -5.46
C LEU A 44 -11.89 -39.71 -4.95
N GLN A 45 -12.34 -39.31 -3.77
CA GLN A 45 -13.66 -39.62 -3.25
C GLN A 45 -14.52 -38.35 -3.24
N THR A 46 -15.71 -38.38 -3.85
CA THR A 46 -16.70 -37.31 -3.71
C THR A 46 -17.71 -37.66 -2.63
N VAL A 47 -17.85 -36.81 -1.61
CA VAL A 47 -18.88 -36.94 -0.57
C VAL A 47 -19.97 -35.91 -0.83
N MET A 48 -21.20 -36.38 -1.04
CA MET A 48 -22.34 -35.55 -1.35
C MET A 48 -22.92 -34.92 -0.08
N ILE A 49 -22.85 -33.60 0.03
CA ILE A 49 -23.38 -32.83 1.17
C ILE A 49 -24.58 -32.01 0.69
N SER A 50 -25.73 -32.22 1.33
CA SER A 50 -26.99 -31.51 1.02
C SER A 50 -27.07 -30.14 1.69
N ASN A 51 -26.54 -30.00 2.91
CA ASN A 51 -26.56 -28.75 3.67
C ASN A 51 -25.20 -28.50 4.36
N PHE A 52 -24.45 -27.52 3.89
CA PHE A 52 -23.09 -27.20 4.38
C PHE A 52 -23.08 -26.46 5.73
N LEU A 53 -24.25 -26.13 6.31
CA LEU A 53 -24.38 -25.64 7.69
C LEU A 53 -24.45 -26.77 8.73
N LYS A 54 -24.53 -28.04 8.30
CA LYS A 54 -24.69 -29.19 9.19
C LYS A 54 -23.72 -30.30 8.83
N TRP A 55 -22.85 -30.63 9.79
CA TRP A 55 -21.85 -31.69 9.67
C TRP A 55 -22.04 -32.64 10.86
N SER A 56 -22.55 -33.85 10.63
CA SER A 56 -22.65 -34.88 11.67
C SER A 56 -21.30 -35.58 11.86
N GLU A 57 -21.10 -36.20 13.02
CA GLU A 57 -19.88 -36.97 13.27
C GLU A 57 -19.75 -38.15 12.30
N ASP A 58 -20.85 -38.75 11.83
CA ASP A 58 -20.82 -39.85 10.84
C ASP A 58 -20.17 -39.44 9.50
N ILE A 59 -20.30 -38.17 9.11
CA ILE A 59 -19.71 -37.60 7.88
C ILE A 59 -18.23 -37.24 8.10
N LEU A 60 -17.84 -36.89 9.33
CA LEU A 60 -16.51 -36.36 9.65
C LEU A 60 -15.54 -37.42 10.22
N LEU A 61 -16.03 -38.40 10.97
CA LEU A 61 -15.27 -39.49 11.57
C LEU A 61 -14.45 -40.30 10.54
N PRO A 62 -14.96 -40.65 9.33
CA PRO A 62 -14.19 -41.36 8.29
C PRO A 62 -13.01 -40.55 7.69
N HIS A 63 -12.83 -39.30 8.16
CA HIS A 63 -11.91 -38.32 7.60
C HIS A 63 -10.99 -37.68 8.64
N VAL A 64 -11.04 -38.09 9.91
CA VAL A 64 -10.17 -37.55 10.98
C VAL A 64 -8.68 -37.84 10.75
N ASP A 65 -8.32 -38.82 9.92
CA ASP A 65 -6.95 -39.12 9.48
C ASP A 65 -6.39 -38.12 8.45
N ALA A 66 -7.24 -37.23 7.90
CA ALA A 66 -6.78 -36.22 6.97
C ALA A 66 -5.83 -35.21 7.63
N ALA A 67 -4.86 -34.70 6.85
CA ALA A 67 -3.83 -33.78 7.35
C ALA A 67 -4.10 -32.31 6.98
N ALA A 68 -4.88 -32.06 5.93
CA ALA A 68 -5.20 -30.72 5.46
C ALA A 68 -6.59 -30.62 4.80
N MET A 69 -7.13 -29.40 4.74
CA MET A 69 -8.30 -28.99 3.96
C MET A 69 -7.90 -27.85 3.02
N ILE A 70 -8.26 -27.94 1.74
CA ILE A 70 -8.21 -26.81 0.80
C ILE A 70 -9.64 -26.28 0.62
N CYS A 71 -9.90 -25.08 1.13
CA CYS A 71 -11.17 -24.40 1.00
C CYS A 71 -11.08 -23.28 -0.04
N ALA A 72 -11.48 -23.61 -1.26
CA ALA A 72 -11.59 -22.70 -2.41
C ALA A 72 -13.06 -22.30 -2.67
N MET A 73 -13.88 -22.22 -1.61
CA MET A 73 -15.27 -21.78 -1.70
C MET A 73 -15.36 -20.24 -1.66
N GLY A 74 -16.38 -19.68 -2.33
CA GLY A 74 -16.71 -18.27 -2.23
C GLY A 74 -17.48 -17.75 -3.44
N SER A 75 -17.76 -16.44 -3.45
CA SER A 75 -18.41 -15.74 -4.54
C SER A 75 -17.68 -14.43 -4.90
N TYR A 76 -17.95 -13.91 -6.10
CA TYR A 76 -17.40 -12.62 -6.58
C TYR A 76 -18.18 -11.40 -6.07
N ARG A 77 -19.43 -11.58 -5.62
CA ARG A 77 -20.32 -10.47 -5.18
C ARG A 77 -20.48 -10.39 -3.66
N GLY A 78 -20.06 -11.41 -2.93
CA GLY A 78 -20.30 -11.58 -1.51
C GLY A 78 -21.63 -12.31 -1.28
N ASN A 79 -21.57 -13.42 -0.57
CA ASN A 79 -22.73 -14.16 -0.10
C ASN A 79 -22.34 -14.83 1.23
N ALA A 80 -23.00 -14.42 2.33
CA ALA A 80 -22.63 -14.86 3.68
C ALA A 80 -22.51 -16.40 3.79
N ASN A 81 -23.41 -17.14 3.14
CA ASN A 81 -23.41 -18.59 3.20
C ASN A 81 -22.12 -19.21 2.62
N VAL A 82 -21.72 -18.88 1.37
CA VAL A 82 -20.53 -19.49 0.74
C VAL A 82 -19.20 -18.79 1.05
N ASP A 83 -19.22 -17.51 1.41
CA ASP A 83 -18.02 -16.73 1.75
C ASP A 83 -17.71 -16.69 3.26
N MET A 84 -18.61 -17.19 4.13
CA MET A 84 -18.41 -17.20 5.59
C MET A 84 -19.01 -18.41 6.31
N GLU A 85 -20.31 -18.67 6.21
CA GLU A 85 -21.01 -19.62 7.10
C GLU A 85 -20.67 -21.08 6.81
N TYR A 86 -20.66 -21.51 5.55
CA TYR A 86 -20.38 -22.89 5.16
C TYR A 86 -18.94 -23.32 5.52
N PRO A 87 -17.89 -22.49 5.29
CA PRO A 87 -16.54 -22.83 5.76
C PRO A 87 -16.39 -22.75 7.28
N LEU A 88 -17.08 -21.85 8.00
CA LEU A 88 -17.04 -21.83 9.48
C LEU A 88 -17.74 -23.05 10.09
N ALA A 89 -18.92 -23.43 9.57
CA ALA A 89 -19.65 -24.60 10.06
C ALA A 89 -18.84 -25.90 9.94
N PHE A 90 -18.04 -26.05 8.89
CA PHE A 90 -17.07 -27.14 8.79
C PHE A 90 -15.95 -27.02 9.83
N GLN A 91 -15.35 -25.83 9.98
CA GLN A 91 -14.24 -25.60 10.92
C GLN A 91 -14.64 -25.91 12.36
N THR A 92 -15.73 -25.33 12.86
CA THR A 92 -16.20 -25.53 14.24
C THR A 92 -16.53 -27.00 14.51
N ALA A 93 -17.24 -27.68 13.60
CA ALA A 93 -17.59 -29.09 13.77
C ALA A 93 -16.36 -30.01 13.73
N PHE A 94 -15.44 -29.79 12.78
CA PHE A 94 -14.29 -30.68 12.60
C PHE A 94 -13.18 -30.42 13.63
N ALA A 95 -12.92 -29.17 14.02
CA ALA A 95 -11.93 -28.85 15.05
C ALA A 95 -12.34 -29.42 16.43
N ALA A 96 -13.62 -29.28 16.80
CA ALA A 96 -14.17 -29.89 18.01
C ALA A 96 -14.14 -31.43 17.96
N LEU A 97 -14.38 -32.05 16.80
CA LEU A 97 -14.22 -33.51 16.65
C LEU A 97 -12.77 -33.96 16.78
N LEU A 98 -11.82 -33.20 16.22
CA LEU A 98 -10.39 -33.52 16.27
C LEU A 98 -9.80 -33.39 17.68
N GLN A 99 -10.33 -32.53 18.54
CA GLN A 99 -9.95 -32.49 19.96
C GLN A 99 -10.31 -33.77 20.74
N LYS A 100 -11.30 -34.55 20.27
CA LYS A 100 -11.67 -35.85 20.86
C LYS A 100 -10.76 -37.00 20.43
N GLN A 101 -9.88 -36.79 19.45
CA GLN A 101 -9.03 -37.84 18.87
C GLN A 101 -7.67 -37.95 19.59
N PRO A 102 -6.95 -39.08 19.45
CA PRO A 102 -5.58 -39.21 19.94
C PRO A 102 -4.66 -38.09 19.44
N ARG A 103 -3.63 -37.75 20.24
CA ARG A 103 -2.66 -36.70 19.93
C ARG A 103 -2.05 -36.90 18.54
N ARG A 104 -2.08 -35.83 17.74
CA ARG A 104 -1.78 -35.82 16.30
C ARG A 104 -1.07 -34.54 15.90
N GLU A 105 -0.53 -34.52 14.68
CA GLU A 105 -0.13 -33.27 14.03
C GLU A 105 -1.35 -32.37 13.75
N PRO A 106 -1.25 -31.04 13.98
CA PRO A 106 -2.35 -30.11 13.74
C PRO A 106 -2.87 -30.15 12.30
N PHE A 107 -4.20 -30.12 12.18
CA PHE A 107 -4.90 -30.10 10.90
C PHE A 107 -4.75 -28.74 10.21
N ARG A 108 -4.35 -28.76 8.94
CA ARG A 108 -4.04 -27.55 8.15
C ARG A 108 -5.23 -27.11 7.30
N PHE A 109 -5.95 -26.10 7.74
CA PHE A 109 -7.07 -25.53 7.01
C PHE A 109 -6.62 -24.32 6.17
N ILE A 110 -6.61 -24.47 4.84
CA ILE A 110 -6.04 -23.49 3.92
C ILE A 110 -7.17 -22.86 3.10
N HIS A 111 -7.39 -21.56 3.25
CA HIS A 111 -8.55 -20.86 2.71
C HIS A 111 -8.19 -19.84 1.62
N LEU A 112 -9.02 -19.77 0.57
CA LEU A 112 -8.94 -18.80 -0.52
C LEU A 112 -9.56 -17.45 -0.14
N SER A 113 -8.73 -16.54 0.35
CA SER A 113 -9.03 -15.11 0.53
C SER A 113 -8.62 -14.31 -0.72
N GLY A 114 -8.17 -13.06 -0.58
CA GLY A 114 -7.63 -12.23 -1.67
C GLY A 114 -6.83 -11.01 -1.18
N LYS A 115 -5.89 -10.50 -2.00
CA LYS A 115 -4.93 -9.42 -1.68
C LYS A 115 -5.58 -8.12 -1.17
N TRP A 116 -6.87 -7.89 -1.48
CA TRP A 116 -7.61 -6.67 -1.13
C TRP A 116 -8.70 -6.86 -0.05
N VAL A 117 -8.76 -8.01 0.62
CA VAL A 117 -9.72 -8.28 1.71
C VAL A 117 -9.44 -7.36 2.92
N VAL A 118 -10.50 -6.88 3.57
CA VAL A 118 -10.42 -5.86 4.64
C VAL A 118 -11.12 -6.38 5.90
N GLN A 119 -10.39 -6.45 7.00
CA GLN A 119 -10.90 -6.96 8.29
C GLN A 119 -11.67 -5.89 9.08
N GLU A 120 -11.30 -4.62 8.92
CA GLU A 120 -12.02 -3.47 9.48
C GLU A 120 -13.41 -3.31 8.81
N GLN A 121 -14.48 -3.56 9.56
CA GLN A 121 -15.84 -3.58 8.99
C GLN A 121 -16.41 -2.16 8.75
N ASP A 122 -15.95 -1.17 9.49
CA ASP A 122 -16.40 0.23 9.37
C ASP A 122 -15.69 1.02 8.27
N ALA A 123 -14.60 0.49 7.71
CA ALA A 123 -13.84 1.10 6.62
C ALA A 123 -14.76 1.41 5.41
N LYS A 124 -14.63 2.58 4.78
CA LYS A 124 -15.47 2.96 3.63
C LYS A 124 -14.76 2.71 2.32
N LEU A 125 -15.12 1.63 1.61
CA LEU A 125 -14.43 1.18 0.41
C LEU A 125 -15.21 1.57 -0.86
N TRP A 126 -14.57 2.31 -1.76
CA TRP A 126 -15.18 2.76 -3.03
C TRP A 126 -15.42 1.64 -4.05
N VAL A 127 -14.78 0.48 -3.88
CA VAL A 127 -14.89 -0.68 -4.77
C VAL A 127 -15.03 -1.96 -3.96
N ASN A 128 -16.07 -2.75 -4.27
CA ASN A 128 -16.34 -4.08 -3.71
C ASN A 128 -16.42 -4.13 -2.17
N ASP A 129 -17.01 -3.09 -1.54
CA ASP A 129 -17.09 -2.94 -0.08
C ASP A 129 -17.60 -4.18 0.65
N TYR A 130 -18.83 -4.60 0.37
CA TYR A 130 -19.48 -5.76 1.00
C TYR A 130 -18.67 -7.07 0.90
N PRO A 131 -18.28 -7.59 -0.30
CA PRO A 131 -17.50 -8.82 -0.38
C PRO A 131 -16.11 -8.73 0.26
N ARG A 132 -15.45 -7.56 0.23
CA ARG A 132 -14.12 -7.38 0.83
C ARG A 132 -14.17 -7.40 2.35
N LYS A 133 -15.21 -6.80 2.95
CA LYS A 133 -15.48 -6.84 4.39
C LYS A 133 -15.94 -8.20 4.88
N LEU A 134 -16.89 -8.81 4.17
CA LEU A 134 -17.44 -10.12 4.50
C LEU A 134 -16.35 -11.20 4.58
N LYS A 135 -15.41 -11.21 3.62
CA LYS A 135 -14.26 -12.12 3.66
C LYS A 135 -13.29 -11.80 4.81
N GLY A 136 -13.14 -10.53 5.19
CA GLY A 136 -12.31 -10.13 6.33
C GLY A 136 -12.92 -10.52 7.68
N LEU A 137 -14.24 -10.37 7.83
CA LEU A 137 -14.99 -10.87 8.99
C LEU A 137 -14.88 -12.40 9.11
N TYR A 138 -14.94 -13.09 7.98
CA TYR A 138 -14.67 -14.53 7.93
C TYR A 138 -13.23 -14.88 8.32
N GLU A 139 -12.21 -14.18 7.81
CA GLU A 139 -10.81 -14.42 8.18
C GLU A 139 -10.61 -14.29 9.70
N LEU A 140 -11.17 -13.25 10.33
CA LEU A 140 -11.10 -13.06 11.78
C LEU A 140 -11.72 -14.26 12.51
N ARG A 141 -12.93 -14.67 12.15
CA ARG A 141 -13.62 -15.82 12.77
C ARG A 141 -12.91 -17.16 12.54
N SER A 142 -12.29 -17.35 11.37
CA SER A 142 -11.49 -18.53 11.05
C SER A 142 -10.20 -18.60 11.87
N LEU A 143 -9.60 -17.44 12.16
CA LEU A 143 -8.44 -17.32 13.05
C LEU A 143 -8.82 -17.45 14.54
N GLU A 144 -10.02 -17.03 14.93
CA GLU A 144 -10.59 -17.27 16.28
C GLU A 144 -10.73 -18.78 16.54
N VAL A 145 -11.39 -19.53 15.66
CA VAL A 145 -11.50 -21.01 15.76
C VAL A 145 -10.11 -21.67 15.76
N ALA A 146 -9.15 -21.16 14.97
CA ALA A 146 -7.78 -21.68 14.97
C ALA A 146 -6.98 -21.37 16.25
N LYS A 147 -7.42 -20.39 17.05
CA LYS A 147 -6.86 -20.06 18.37
C LYS A 147 -7.54 -20.85 19.49
N GLU A 148 -8.84 -21.11 19.38
CA GLU A 148 -9.61 -21.94 20.32
C GLU A 148 -9.24 -23.43 20.26
N HIS A 149 -8.77 -23.90 19.10
CA HIS A 149 -8.38 -25.29 18.87
C HIS A 149 -6.89 -25.45 18.49
N ASP A 150 -6.02 -24.55 18.95
CA ASP A 150 -4.64 -24.39 18.47
C ASP A 150 -3.78 -25.66 18.52
N ALA A 151 -3.98 -26.54 19.50
CA ALA A 151 -3.28 -27.80 19.67
C ALA A 151 -3.57 -28.84 18.57
N VAL A 152 -4.71 -28.71 17.87
CA VAL A 152 -5.14 -29.64 16.79
C VAL A 152 -5.46 -28.95 15.47
N TRP A 153 -5.43 -27.62 15.41
CA TRP A 153 -5.84 -26.83 14.24
C TRP A 153 -4.84 -25.71 13.91
N LYS A 154 -4.60 -25.48 12.61
CA LYS A 154 -3.92 -24.29 12.08
C LYS A 154 -4.66 -23.80 10.83
N ALA A 155 -5.05 -22.53 10.80
CA ALA A 155 -5.75 -21.91 9.67
C ALA A 155 -4.84 -20.93 8.92
N TRP A 156 -4.77 -21.05 7.59
CA TRP A 156 -3.94 -20.22 6.72
C TRP A 156 -4.81 -19.48 5.70
N MET A 157 -4.78 -18.14 5.73
CA MET A 157 -5.57 -17.27 4.86
C MET A 157 -4.75 -16.86 3.64
N LEU A 158 -4.88 -17.59 2.53
CA LEU A 158 -4.15 -17.30 1.30
C LEU A 158 -4.80 -16.13 0.56
N ARG A 159 -4.06 -15.03 0.38
CA ARG A 159 -4.53 -13.77 -0.22
C ARG A 159 -3.90 -13.51 -1.60
N PRO A 160 -4.29 -14.24 -2.67
CA PRO A 160 -3.73 -14.05 -4.01
C PRO A 160 -4.15 -12.71 -4.64
N GLY A 161 -3.41 -12.30 -5.68
CA GLY A 161 -3.80 -11.24 -6.61
C GLY A 161 -4.96 -11.65 -7.53
N GLY A 162 -5.08 -10.99 -8.68
CA GLY A 162 -6.04 -11.38 -9.72
C GLY A 162 -5.66 -12.73 -10.33
N VAL A 163 -6.56 -13.72 -10.31
CA VAL A 163 -6.20 -15.08 -10.77
C VAL A 163 -6.50 -15.26 -12.25
N ILE A 164 -5.45 -15.54 -13.04
CA ILE A 164 -5.54 -15.78 -14.48
C ILE A 164 -6.06 -17.20 -14.71
N THR A 165 -7.38 -17.36 -14.61
CA THR A 165 -8.07 -18.61 -14.98
C THR A 165 -8.10 -18.78 -16.49
N GLN A 166 -8.22 -20.02 -16.97
CA GLN A 166 -8.26 -20.34 -18.40
C GLN A 166 -9.36 -19.60 -19.19
N ARG A 167 -10.47 -19.23 -18.54
CA ARG A 167 -11.55 -18.40 -19.13
C ARG A 167 -11.21 -16.91 -19.20
N MET A 168 -10.40 -16.42 -18.26
CA MET A 168 -9.91 -15.05 -18.21
C MET A 168 -8.52 -14.90 -18.84
N ARG A 169 -8.05 -15.87 -19.63
CA ARG A 169 -6.63 -15.95 -20.04
C ARG A 169 -6.17 -14.73 -20.86
N VAL A 170 -6.95 -14.24 -21.82
CA VAL A 170 -6.56 -13.06 -22.62
C VAL A 170 -6.68 -11.74 -21.82
N PRO A 171 -7.81 -11.42 -21.16
CA PRO A 171 -7.88 -10.21 -20.32
C PRO A 171 -6.93 -10.24 -19.12
N GLY A 172 -6.65 -11.43 -18.58
CA GLY A 172 -5.76 -11.66 -17.44
C GLY A 172 -4.29 -11.52 -17.80
N TYR A 173 -3.85 -12.02 -18.97
CA TYR A 173 -2.50 -11.72 -19.47
C TYR A 173 -2.35 -10.24 -19.87
N LEU A 174 -3.39 -9.59 -20.40
CA LEU A 174 -3.35 -8.14 -20.63
C LEU A 174 -3.24 -7.38 -19.30
N ALA A 175 -3.97 -7.79 -18.26
CA ALA A 175 -3.82 -7.24 -16.91
C ALA A 175 -2.46 -7.58 -16.27
N GLN A 176 -1.83 -8.71 -16.60
CA GLN A 176 -0.46 -9.05 -16.17
C GLN A 176 0.57 -8.10 -16.78
N VAL A 177 0.43 -7.78 -18.06
CA VAL A 177 1.30 -6.82 -18.76
C VAL A 177 1.09 -5.39 -18.27
N LEU A 178 -0.16 -5.00 -17.94
CA LEU A 178 -0.50 -3.63 -17.51
C LEU A 178 -0.39 -3.37 -16.00
N LEU A 179 -0.37 -4.39 -15.15
CA LEU A 179 -0.33 -4.24 -13.68
C LEU A 179 0.86 -4.98 -13.04
N GLY A 180 1.70 -5.64 -13.84
CA GLY A 180 2.86 -6.41 -13.40
C GLY A 180 2.52 -7.74 -12.73
N ASP A 181 3.56 -8.57 -12.60
CA ASP A 181 3.49 -9.91 -12.00
C ASP A 181 3.09 -9.90 -10.52
N ASP A 182 3.39 -8.82 -9.78
CA ASP A 182 3.06 -8.70 -8.35
C ASP A 182 1.53 -8.60 -8.08
N TYR A 183 0.71 -8.40 -9.11
CA TYR A 183 -0.73 -8.14 -8.99
C TYR A 183 -1.62 -9.29 -9.46
N VAL A 184 -1.06 -10.29 -10.14
CA VAL A 184 -1.80 -11.44 -10.70
C VAL A 184 -1.03 -12.75 -10.55
N ILE A 185 -1.73 -13.87 -10.53
CA ILE A 185 -1.13 -15.21 -10.43
C ILE A 185 -1.84 -16.17 -11.40
N LYS A 186 -1.10 -17.09 -12.04
CA LYS A 186 -1.74 -18.09 -12.90
C LYS A 186 -2.49 -19.09 -12.03
N ASN A 187 -3.61 -19.60 -12.53
CA ASN A 187 -4.46 -20.53 -11.78
C ASN A 187 -3.70 -21.82 -11.43
N GLU A 188 -2.85 -22.25 -12.36
CA GLU A 188 -1.94 -23.41 -12.28
C GLU A 188 -0.91 -23.26 -11.14
N GLU A 189 -0.40 -22.04 -10.93
CA GLU A 189 0.60 -21.67 -9.91
C GLU A 189 -0.05 -21.54 -8.53
N LEU A 190 -1.21 -20.89 -8.46
CA LEU A 190 -2.00 -20.79 -7.22
C LEU A 190 -2.48 -22.17 -6.75
N GLY A 191 -2.97 -23.01 -7.68
CA GLY A 191 -3.34 -24.39 -7.40
C GLY A 191 -2.15 -25.23 -6.93
N ALA A 192 -0.96 -25.00 -7.49
CA ALA A 192 0.27 -25.64 -7.02
C ALA A 192 0.61 -25.22 -5.57
N PHE A 193 0.55 -23.91 -5.26
CA PHE A 193 0.83 -23.44 -3.91
C PHE A 193 -0.14 -24.01 -2.86
N PHE A 194 -1.44 -24.15 -3.18
CA PHE A 194 -2.39 -24.88 -2.32
C PHE A 194 -1.93 -26.32 -2.02
N THR A 195 -1.44 -27.06 -3.01
CA THR A 195 -0.90 -28.43 -2.82
C THR A 195 0.35 -28.43 -1.94
N PHE A 196 1.32 -27.53 -2.20
CA PHE A 196 2.52 -27.39 -1.38
C PHE A 196 2.17 -27.12 0.10
N LEU A 197 1.29 -26.14 0.35
CA LEU A 197 0.85 -25.76 1.69
C LEU A 197 0.15 -26.93 2.42
N ALA A 198 -0.69 -27.71 1.70
CA ALA A 198 -1.34 -28.88 2.27
C ALA A 198 -0.32 -29.95 2.71
N VAL A 199 0.72 -30.15 1.92
CA VAL A 199 1.70 -31.22 2.11
C VAL A 199 2.74 -30.87 3.18
N GLU A 200 3.54 -29.82 2.99
CA GLU A 200 4.77 -29.62 3.79
C GLU A 200 4.51 -28.91 5.13
N GLY A 201 3.43 -28.13 5.25
CA GLY A 201 2.88 -27.67 6.53
C GLY A 201 3.72 -26.70 7.38
N ILE A 202 4.92 -26.34 6.95
CA ILE A 202 5.83 -25.40 7.64
C ILE A 202 5.95 -24.11 6.84
N LEU A 203 5.91 -22.97 7.53
CA LEU A 203 6.15 -21.64 6.97
C LEU A 203 7.19 -20.89 7.82
N SER A 204 8.44 -20.90 7.37
CA SER A 204 9.33 -19.76 7.64
C SER A 204 8.90 -18.60 6.76
N ILE A 205 8.92 -17.37 7.30
CA ILE A 205 8.49 -16.16 6.58
C ILE A 205 9.29 -15.98 5.27
N CYS A 206 10.57 -16.34 5.26
CA CYS A 206 11.42 -16.33 4.06
C CYS A 206 10.84 -17.17 2.91
N LEU A 207 10.23 -18.33 3.20
CA LEU A 207 9.71 -19.23 2.17
C LEU A 207 8.44 -18.70 1.49
N ILE A 208 7.62 -17.90 2.18
CA ILE A 208 6.44 -17.24 1.58
C ILE A 208 6.90 -16.25 0.51
N ILE A 209 7.88 -15.40 0.86
CA ILE A 209 8.46 -14.40 -0.04
C ILE A 209 9.13 -15.08 -1.23
N ILE A 210 9.99 -16.08 -0.96
CA ILE A 210 10.72 -16.81 -2.01
C ILE A 210 9.78 -17.57 -2.97
N ALA A 211 8.70 -18.18 -2.46
CA ALA A 211 7.73 -18.91 -3.28
C ALA A 211 6.97 -18.00 -4.25
N ILE A 212 6.63 -16.77 -3.83
CA ILE A 212 5.88 -15.81 -4.65
C ILE A 212 6.81 -15.12 -5.67
N PHE A 213 8.00 -14.67 -5.25
CA PHE A 213 8.89 -13.87 -6.11
C PHE A 213 9.73 -14.64 -7.13
N LYS A 214 9.99 -15.96 -6.95
CA LYS A 214 10.94 -16.68 -7.81
C LYS A 214 10.36 -17.46 -9.00
N TYR A 215 9.05 -17.63 -9.12
CA TYR A 215 8.49 -18.40 -10.26
C TYR A 215 8.15 -17.56 -11.50
N THR A 216 8.13 -16.24 -11.37
CA THR A 216 7.98 -15.28 -12.47
C THR A 216 9.33 -14.89 -13.07
N ALA A 217 10.37 -14.71 -12.25
CA ALA A 217 11.70 -14.27 -12.65
C ALA A 217 12.61 -15.42 -13.14
N HIS A 218 12.53 -15.71 -14.45
CA HIS A 218 13.49 -16.47 -15.26
C HIS A 218 13.97 -17.86 -14.79
N ARG A 219 13.57 -18.89 -15.56
CA ARG A 219 14.49 -20.01 -15.86
C ARG A 219 15.74 -19.48 -16.57
N HIS A 220 16.88 -19.47 -15.88
CA HIS A 220 18.22 -19.67 -16.46
C HIS A 220 19.13 -20.34 -15.42
N SER A 221 20.07 -21.16 -15.88
CA SER A 221 20.76 -22.17 -15.07
C SER A 221 21.68 -21.61 -13.97
N ILE A 222 21.44 -22.05 -12.73
CA ILE A 222 22.44 -22.02 -11.64
C ILE A 222 22.39 -23.37 -10.91
N ASN A 223 23.49 -24.10 -10.90
CA ASN A 223 23.64 -25.32 -10.10
C ASN A 223 23.98 -24.94 -8.65
N TYR A 224 23.25 -25.49 -7.69
CA TYR A 224 23.73 -25.62 -6.31
C TYR A 224 23.40 -27.02 -5.77
N THR A 225 24.45 -27.79 -5.52
CA THR A 225 24.40 -28.99 -4.71
C THR A 225 24.36 -28.63 -3.22
N ASP A 226 23.69 -29.48 -2.46
CA ASP A 226 23.75 -29.60 -0.99
C ASP A 226 23.15 -28.45 -0.16
N MET A 227 21.82 -28.51 0.04
CA MET A 227 21.19 -28.17 1.32
C MET A 227 19.85 -28.90 1.48
N GLY A 228 19.49 -29.25 2.71
CA GLY A 228 18.43 -30.23 3.02
C GLY A 228 17.00 -29.84 2.63
N SER A 229 16.49 -30.46 1.56
CA SER A 229 15.09 -30.88 1.39
C SER A 229 13.95 -29.88 1.72
N CYS A 230 13.89 -28.74 1.03
CA CYS A 230 12.60 -28.04 0.80
C CYS A 230 12.62 -27.10 -0.43
N ASN A 231 12.84 -27.64 -1.63
CA ASN A 231 12.95 -26.84 -2.86
C ASN A 231 11.63 -26.78 -3.66
N ILE A 232 10.80 -25.78 -3.34
CA ILE A 232 9.52 -25.52 -4.04
C ILE A 232 9.70 -25.22 -5.53
N LEU A 233 10.83 -24.62 -5.93
CA LEU A 233 11.10 -24.25 -7.33
C LEU A 233 11.30 -25.50 -8.19
N ALA A 234 12.12 -26.43 -7.71
CA ALA A 234 12.34 -27.73 -8.36
C ALA A 234 11.05 -28.56 -8.48
N TRP A 235 10.05 -28.33 -7.62
CA TRP A 235 8.74 -28.95 -7.77
C TRP A 235 7.86 -28.22 -8.81
N LEU A 236 7.80 -26.89 -8.79
CA LEU A 236 7.03 -26.11 -9.77
C LEU A 236 7.51 -26.37 -11.21
N ASP A 237 8.82 -26.56 -11.43
CA ASP A 237 9.40 -26.95 -12.72
C ASP A 237 8.91 -28.32 -13.25
N THR A 238 8.31 -29.18 -12.41
CA THR A 238 7.73 -30.48 -12.84
C THR A 238 6.30 -30.37 -13.40
N VAL A 239 5.66 -29.20 -13.35
CA VAL A 239 4.28 -29.02 -13.83
C VAL A 239 4.22 -29.10 -15.37
N PRO A 240 3.47 -30.05 -15.98
CA PRO A 240 3.52 -30.28 -17.43
C PRO A 240 3.03 -29.11 -18.30
N PHE A 241 3.93 -28.54 -19.10
CA PHE A 241 3.66 -27.37 -19.94
C PHE A 241 3.16 -27.76 -21.34
N HIS A 242 1.85 -27.72 -21.59
CA HIS A 242 1.28 -27.92 -22.92
C HIS A 242 1.54 -26.71 -23.83
N ARG A 243 2.51 -26.82 -24.75
CA ARG A 243 2.66 -25.89 -25.89
C ARG A 243 1.62 -26.23 -26.97
N PRO A 244 0.87 -25.24 -27.53
CA PRO A 244 0.12 -25.46 -28.75
C PRO A 244 1.06 -25.62 -29.95
N SER A 245 0.68 -26.45 -30.92
CA SER A 245 1.42 -26.64 -32.17
C SER A 245 1.37 -25.40 -33.05
N THR A 246 2.53 -24.91 -33.51
CA THR A 246 2.64 -23.79 -34.44
C THR A 246 2.26 -24.20 -35.87
N SER A 247 1.09 -23.78 -36.34
CA SER A 247 0.72 -23.78 -37.77
C SER A 247 0.76 -22.37 -38.31
N GLU A 248 1.46 -22.15 -39.43
CA GLU A 248 1.72 -20.81 -39.97
C GLU A 248 0.46 -20.08 -40.49
N PRO A 249 0.32 -18.76 -40.26
CA PRO A 249 -0.75 -17.97 -40.83
C PRO A 249 -0.47 -17.59 -42.29
N LYS A 250 -1.18 -18.21 -43.24
CA LYS A 250 -1.09 -17.82 -44.67
C LYS A 250 -1.60 -16.39 -44.89
N ALA A 251 -0.79 -15.57 -45.54
CA ALA A 251 -1.10 -14.17 -45.84
C ALA A 251 -2.37 -14.00 -46.70
N LYS A 252 -3.15 -12.94 -46.44
CA LYS A 252 -4.21 -12.46 -47.33
C LYS A 252 -3.83 -11.10 -47.91
N ARG A 253 -4.04 -10.99 -49.22
CA ARG A 253 -3.57 -9.91 -50.11
C ARG A 253 -4.59 -8.76 -50.15
N LEU A 254 -4.12 -7.51 -50.17
CA LEU A 254 -4.99 -6.34 -50.45
C LEU A 254 -5.62 -6.48 -51.85
N LYS A 255 -6.80 -5.87 -52.02
CA LYS A 255 -7.33 -5.47 -53.33
C LYS A 255 -7.88 -4.05 -53.27
N THR A 256 -7.58 -3.28 -54.31
CA THR A 256 -8.15 -1.97 -54.64
C THR A 256 -9.55 -2.12 -55.25
N GLY A 257 -10.30 -1.02 -55.36
CA GLY A 257 -11.72 -1.02 -55.74
C GLY A 257 -12.05 -0.52 -57.16
N HIS A 258 -13.33 -0.13 -57.31
CA HIS A 258 -14.05 0.35 -58.51
C HIS A 258 -14.34 -0.63 -59.66
N GLU A 259 -15.63 -0.85 -59.93
CA GLU A 259 -16.28 -0.57 -61.23
C GLU A 259 -17.82 -0.48 -61.06
N LEU A 260 -18.59 -0.24 -62.15
CA LEU A 260 -19.98 0.25 -62.14
C LEU A 260 -21.01 -0.65 -62.87
N SER A 261 -22.30 -0.44 -62.59
CA SER A 261 -23.47 -1.14 -63.16
C SER A 261 -23.80 -0.74 -64.61
N PRO A 262 -24.73 -1.44 -65.30
CA PRO A 262 -25.93 -0.72 -65.80
C PRO A 262 -27.26 -1.51 -65.93
N GLY A 263 -28.40 -0.78 -65.89
CA GLY A 263 -29.75 -1.21 -66.35
C GLY A 263 -30.75 -1.61 -65.24
N ARG A 264 -32.05 -1.25 -65.26
CA ARG A 264 -32.89 -0.49 -66.24
C ARG A 264 -34.06 0.24 -65.51
N LEU A 265 -34.70 1.24 -66.14
CA LEU A 265 -35.83 2.10 -65.68
C LEU A 265 -37.17 1.74 -66.43
N PRO A 266 -38.35 2.46 -66.37
CA PRO A 266 -38.79 3.68 -65.63
C PRO A 266 -40.24 3.73 -65.00
N THR A 267 -40.54 4.88 -64.36
CA THR A 267 -41.75 5.64 -63.82
C THR A 267 -43.13 5.69 -64.57
N PRO A 268 -44.23 6.45 -64.17
CA PRO A 268 -44.65 7.20 -62.93
C PRO A 268 -46.15 6.96 -62.38
N PRO A 269 -47.14 7.91 -62.21
CA PRO A 269 -47.81 8.22 -60.90
C PRO A 269 -49.39 8.37 -60.86
N HIS A 270 -49.96 9.18 -59.91
CA HIS A 270 -51.39 9.61 -59.65
C HIS A 270 -52.29 8.71 -58.73
N ASP A 271 -53.26 9.18 -57.89
CA ASP A 271 -53.52 10.50 -57.24
C ASP A 271 -54.58 10.47 -56.08
N THR A 272 -54.68 11.59 -55.30
CA THR A 272 -55.83 12.17 -54.52
C THR A 272 -56.71 11.44 -53.46
N MET A 273 -56.80 12.04 -52.24
CA MET A 273 -58.02 12.37 -51.41
C MET A 273 -58.85 11.21 -50.77
N SER A 274 -59.64 11.30 -49.66
CA SER A 274 -60.19 12.37 -48.76
C SER A 274 -60.36 11.91 -47.28
N SER A 275 -60.69 12.82 -46.34
CA SER A 275 -61.24 12.54 -44.96
C SER A 275 -62.81 12.63 -44.93
N PRO A 276 -63.64 12.66 -43.82
CA PRO A 276 -63.45 13.28 -42.47
C PRO A 276 -64.26 12.75 -41.20
N THR A 277 -64.12 13.45 -40.04
CA THR A 277 -65.06 13.61 -38.85
C THR A 277 -65.40 12.43 -37.90
N LYS A 278 -65.31 12.52 -36.55
CA LYS A 278 -66.12 13.20 -35.45
C LYS A 278 -67.51 12.52 -35.17
N ARG A 279 -68.11 12.45 -33.96
CA ARG A 279 -67.99 13.31 -32.73
C ARG A 279 -68.00 12.60 -31.30
N PRO A 280 -68.96 12.63 -30.30
CA PRO A 280 -68.57 12.60 -28.85
C PRO A 280 -69.43 11.88 -27.72
N ARG A 281 -68.84 11.79 -26.50
CA ARG A 281 -69.36 12.07 -25.12
C ARG A 281 -70.27 11.15 -24.26
N SER A 282 -69.81 10.98 -23.00
CA SER A 282 -70.51 10.94 -21.69
C SER A 282 -69.48 11.34 -20.58
N VAL A 283 -69.71 11.84 -19.34
CA VAL A 283 -70.87 12.23 -18.48
C VAL A 283 -71.52 11.07 -17.69
N SER A 284 -71.77 11.12 -16.36
CA SER A 284 -71.60 12.16 -15.29
C SER A 284 -70.59 11.71 -14.18
N ASP A 285 -70.67 11.82 -12.83
CA ASP A 285 -71.41 12.46 -11.67
C ASP A 285 -70.53 12.16 -10.39
N ASP A 286 -70.65 12.63 -9.13
CA ASP A 286 -71.19 13.83 -8.40
C ASP A 286 -70.68 13.80 -6.90
N GLY A 287 -70.87 14.84 -6.06
CA GLY A 287 -70.67 14.84 -4.58
C GLY A 287 -69.94 16.08 -3.96
N SER A 288 -70.39 16.60 -2.80
CA SER A 288 -70.10 18.00 -2.37
C SER A 288 -69.55 18.28 -0.95
N ASP A 289 -68.89 19.46 -0.85
CA ASP A 289 -68.65 20.42 0.25
C ASP A 289 -68.08 20.03 1.65
N GLY A 290 -67.03 20.78 2.05
CA GLY A 290 -66.48 20.83 3.42
C GLY A 290 -65.18 21.66 3.54
N LEU A 291 -65.28 22.91 4.01
CA LEU A 291 -64.15 23.83 4.32
C LEU A 291 -63.96 23.96 5.86
N PRO A 292 -62.85 24.53 6.41
CA PRO A 292 -61.71 25.22 5.78
C PRO A 292 -60.30 24.79 6.30
N GLN A 293 -59.29 25.64 6.00
CA GLN A 293 -57.96 25.81 6.65
C GLN A 293 -56.76 24.92 6.25
N SER A 294 -55.99 25.45 5.28
CA SER A 294 -54.52 25.61 5.30
C SER A 294 -53.60 24.54 5.91
N PHE A 295 -52.67 24.02 5.10
CA PHE A 295 -51.24 23.95 5.47
C PHE A 295 -50.34 24.05 4.22
N VAL A 296 -49.02 24.24 4.42
CA VAL A 296 -48.04 24.57 3.36
C VAL A 296 -47.48 23.31 2.67
N GLU A 297 -47.31 23.41 1.35
CA GLU A 297 -46.83 22.36 0.43
C GLU A 297 -45.31 22.14 0.50
N TYR A 298 -44.85 20.91 0.24
CA TYR A 298 -43.43 20.56 0.08
C TYR A 298 -43.19 19.39 -0.88
N ASP A 299 -42.09 19.52 -1.65
CA ASP A 299 -41.29 18.45 -2.30
C ASP A 299 -41.74 17.84 -3.66
N VAL A 300 -40.81 17.06 -4.23
CA VAL A 300 -40.84 16.15 -5.39
C VAL A 300 -40.37 16.72 -6.76
N THR A 301 -39.16 16.32 -7.14
CA THR A 301 -38.48 16.55 -8.44
C THR A 301 -39.04 15.68 -9.58
N PRO A 302 -38.87 16.06 -10.87
CA PRO A 302 -38.27 15.08 -11.80
C PRO A 302 -37.38 15.60 -12.97
N LYS A 303 -36.21 14.97 -13.09
CA LYS A 303 -35.55 14.40 -14.31
C LYS A 303 -35.71 15.07 -15.71
N ALA A 304 -34.64 15.77 -16.12
CA ALA A 304 -33.75 15.45 -17.26
C ALA A 304 -34.21 15.42 -18.77
N PHE A 305 -33.20 15.67 -19.63
CA PHE A 305 -33.07 15.37 -21.07
C PHE A 305 -33.80 16.21 -22.14
N LYS A 306 -33.00 16.95 -22.94
CA LYS A 306 -32.92 16.77 -24.42
C LYS A 306 -31.71 17.50 -25.03
N ARG A 307 -30.89 16.79 -25.82
CA ARG A 307 -29.99 17.41 -26.82
C ARG A 307 -30.83 17.88 -28.02
N ARG A 308 -30.51 19.04 -28.59
CA ARG A 308 -30.75 19.33 -30.01
C ARG A 308 -29.70 20.33 -30.53
N SER A 309 -29.19 20.07 -31.72
CA SER A 309 -28.16 20.87 -32.39
C SER A 309 -28.76 21.96 -33.27
N ARG A 310 -28.03 23.07 -33.42
CA ARG A 310 -28.02 23.87 -34.65
C ARG A 310 -26.57 24.27 -34.96
N LEU A 311 -26.18 24.08 -36.21
CA LEU A 311 -25.03 24.74 -36.84
C LEU A 311 -25.60 25.89 -37.68
N TYR A 312 -24.91 27.03 -37.75
CA TYR A 312 -24.26 27.51 -38.98
C TYR A 312 -23.65 28.91 -38.82
N HIS A 313 -22.48 29.05 -39.45
CA HIS A 313 -21.71 30.24 -39.86
C HIS A 313 -21.40 31.44 -38.96
N ASP A 314 -20.07 31.61 -38.88
CA ASP A 314 -19.21 32.79 -38.81
C ASP A 314 -19.75 34.11 -39.40
N ILE A 315 -19.46 35.22 -38.71
CA ILE A 315 -18.75 36.39 -39.27
C ILE A 315 -17.77 36.87 -38.18
N SER A 316 -16.57 37.32 -38.56
CA SER A 316 -15.51 37.80 -37.67
C SER A 316 -15.56 39.32 -37.42
N SER A 317 -15.39 39.77 -36.17
CA SER A 317 -14.44 40.85 -35.76
C SER A 317 -14.65 41.36 -34.32
N ALA A 318 -13.61 42.02 -33.79
CA ALA A 318 -13.59 43.00 -32.70
C ALA A 318 -13.78 42.54 -31.22
N SER A 319 -12.65 42.60 -30.50
CA SER A 319 -12.46 43.17 -29.14
C SER A 319 -13.37 42.79 -27.96
N ASP A 320 -12.70 42.17 -26.97
CA ASP A 320 -12.69 42.54 -25.55
C ASP A 320 -13.77 42.08 -24.54
N LEU A 321 -13.24 41.82 -23.32
CA LEU A 321 -13.89 41.86 -22.02
C LEU A 321 -15.18 41.03 -21.83
N SER A 322 -15.03 39.71 -21.66
CA SER A 322 -15.97 38.91 -20.86
C SER A 322 -15.33 38.46 -19.54
N SER A 323 -15.83 39.01 -18.42
CA SER A 323 -15.34 38.71 -17.08
C SER A 323 -15.82 37.32 -16.62
N SER A 324 -15.04 36.28 -16.95
CA SER A 324 -15.24 34.91 -16.48
C SER A 324 -15.24 34.87 -14.94
N ARG A 325 -16.43 34.82 -14.34
CA ARG A 325 -16.63 34.69 -12.89
C ARG A 325 -16.15 33.31 -12.43
N SER A 326 -14.87 33.22 -12.09
CA SER A 326 -14.27 32.02 -11.49
C SER A 326 -15.05 31.60 -10.25
N ARG A 327 -15.68 30.41 -10.32
CA ARG A 327 -16.36 29.78 -9.20
C ARG A 327 -15.39 29.70 -8.03
N HIS A 328 -15.72 30.35 -6.91
CA HIS A 328 -14.80 30.47 -5.77
C HIS A 328 -14.44 29.10 -5.21
N SER A 329 -13.20 28.68 -5.44
CA SER A 329 -12.56 27.65 -4.63
C SER A 329 -12.36 28.20 -3.22
N SER A 330 -13.07 27.65 -2.23
CA SER A 330 -12.96 28.04 -0.81
C SER A 330 -11.64 27.63 -0.14
N ALA A 331 -10.68 27.10 -0.91
CA ALA A 331 -9.33 26.80 -0.48
C ALA A 331 -8.42 28.04 -0.62
N SER A 332 -7.71 28.41 0.46
CA SER A 332 -6.63 29.39 0.39
C SER A 332 -5.43 28.80 -0.36
N SER A 333 -4.86 29.55 -1.30
CA SER A 333 -3.62 29.17 -1.98
C SER A 333 -2.46 29.03 -0.98
N PRO A 334 -1.48 28.15 -1.21
CA PRO A 334 -0.40 27.90 -0.25
C PRO A 334 0.44 29.15 0.06
N SER A 335 0.66 30.05 -0.90
CA SER A 335 1.34 31.34 -0.62
C SER A 335 0.50 32.27 0.26
N LYS A 336 -0.84 32.12 0.28
CA LYS A 336 -1.70 32.79 1.27
C LYS A 336 -1.57 32.11 2.63
N GLN A 337 -1.58 30.78 2.70
CA GLN A 337 -1.36 30.03 3.96
C GLN A 337 -0.04 30.44 4.63
N GLN A 338 1.04 30.65 3.86
CA GLN A 338 2.32 31.14 4.39
C GLN A 338 2.23 32.56 4.97
N ARG A 339 1.55 33.50 4.30
CA ARG A 339 1.34 34.86 4.83
C ARG A 339 0.49 34.85 6.09
N ASP A 340 -0.61 34.09 6.07
CA ASP A 340 -1.53 33.95 7.20
C ASP A 340 -0.79 33.32 8.41
N ALA A 341 0.04 32.29 8.21
CA ALA A 341 0.86 31.68 9.25
C ALA A 341 2.01 32.57 9.74
N ALA A 342 2.64 33.35 8.87
CA ALA A 342 3.73 34.26 9.24
C ALA A 342 3.27 35.34 10.24
N GLY A 343 1.98 35.71 10.23
CA GLY A 343 1.34 36.63 11.16
C GLY A 343 0.76 35.99 12.43
N GLN A 344 0.80 34.66 12.60
CA GLN A 344 0.28 33.97 13.79
C GLN A 344 1.39 33.55 14.76
N ASP A 345 1.14 33.62 16.05
CA ASP A 345 2.08 33.16 17.10
C ASP A 345 2.30 31.64 17.00
N THR A 346 1.22 30.87 16.83
CA THR A 346 1.26 29.41 16.61
C THR A 346 1.59 29.01 15.16
N GLY A 347 1.99 29.97 14.32
CA GLY A 347 2.32 29.76 12.91
C GLY A 347 3.77 29.37 12.66
N TYR A 348 4.29 29.75 11.49
CA TYR A 348 5.66 29.50 11.04
C TYR A 348 6.07 30.53 9.98
N ARG A 349 7.35 30.55 9.62
CA ARG A 349 7.86 31.20 8.40
C ARG A 349 8.63 30.18 7.57
N VAL A 350 8.49 30.26 6.26
CA VAL A 350 9.28 29.48 5.29
C VAL A 350 10.41 30.35 4.79
N VAL A 351 11.62 29.81 4.75
CA VAL A 351 12.86 30.53 4.39
C VAL A 351 13.76 29.70 3.47
N ILE A 352 14.48 30.39 2.59
CA ILE A 352 15.48 29.82 1.68
C ILE A 352 16.74 29.50 2.50
N ILE A 353 17.31 28.30 2.38
CA ILE A 353 18.39 27.84 3.26
C ILE A 353 19.70 28.62 3.06
N GLU A 354 20.03 28.98 1.82
CA GLU A 354 21.24 29.74 1.47
C GLU A 354 21.18 31.20 1.94
N ARG A 355 19.98 31.78 2.03
CA ARG A 355 19.81 33.23 2.32
C ARG A 355 19.93 33.58 3.80
N TYR A 356 19.79 32.60 4.69
CA TYR A 356 19.66 32.82 6.13
C TYR A 356 20.65 31.92 6.89
N GLU A 357 21.91 31.92 6.47
CA GLU A 357 23.00 31.14 7.08
C GLU A 357 23.34 31.62 8.50
N ASP A 358 23.34 32.93 8.73
CA ASP A 358 23.47 33.58 10.06
C ASP A 358 22.36 33.20 11.06
N TRP A 359 21.31 32.51 10.60
CA TRP A 359 20.18 32.08 11.42
C TRP A 359 20.23 30.59 11.74
N GLN A 360 21.15 29.84 11.15
CA GLN A 360 21.29 28.40 11.34
C GLN A 360 22.21 28.10 12.53
N PRO A 361 21.84 27.17 13.43
CA PRO A 361 22.75 26.63 14.44
C PRO A 361 23.93 25.91 13.75
N GLU A 362 25.07 25.82 14.42
CA GLU A 362 26.30 25.31 13.79
C GLU A 362 26.14 23.85 13.34
N SER A 363 25.44 23.03 14.13
CA SER A 363 25.15 21.63 13.77
C SER A 363 24.29 21.48 12.52
N LEU A 364 23.48 22.50 12.16
CA LEU A 364 22.73 22.54 10.89
C LEU A 364 23.62 22.95 9.72
N LYS A 365 24.62 23.82 9.94
CA LYS A 365 25.62 24.16 8.91
C LYS A 365 26.53 22.97 8.61
N ASP A 366 27.03 22.29 9.66
CA ASP A 366 27.79 21.03 9.53
C ASP A 366 26.97 19.96 8.80
N MET A 367 25.71 19.76 9.21
CA MET A 367 24.80 18.84 8.52
C MET A 367 24.60 19.22 7.06
N ARG A 368 24.33 20.49 6.77
CA ARG A 368 24.14 21.00 5.42
C ARG A 368 25.37 20.76 4.55
N LYS A 369 26.57 21.03 5.05
CA LYS A 369 27.85 20.78 4.34
C LYS A 369 27.98 19.32 3.92
N VAL A 370 27.80 18.38 4.85
CA VAL A 370 27.88 16.94 4.56
C VAL A 370 26.82 16.51 3.55
N LEU A 371 25.59 17.01 3.66
CA LEU A 371 24.52 16.72 2.70
C LEU A 371 24.79 17.34 1.32
N GLU A 372 25.37 18.54 1.22
CA GLU A 372 25.82 19.14 -0.04
C GLU A 372 26.96 18.35 -0.68
N ASP A 373 27.93 17.84 0.09
CA ASP A 373 29.02 17.01 -0.45
C ASP A 373 28.54 15.62 -0.91
N ILE A 374 27.54 15.04 -0.21
CA ILE A 374 26.80 13.86 -0.70
C ILE A 374 26.05 14.18 -1.99
N ASP A 375 25.32 15.30 -2.06
CA ASP A 375 24.53 15.64 -3.25
C ASP A 375 25.38 16.06 -4.46
N ARG A 376 26.58 16.61 -4.25
CA ARG A 376 27.61 16.70 -5.32
C ARG A 376 27.95 15.30 -5.82
N GLY A 377 28.20 14.37 -4.91
CA GLY A 377 28.44 12.95 -5.22
C GLY A 377 29.85 12.62 -5.66
N ASN A 378 30.80 13.45 -5.24
CA ASN A 378 32.23 13.24 -5.45
C ASN A 378 32.81 12.48 -4.24
N ARG A 379 33.64 11.47 -4.46
CA ARG A 379 34.34 10.68 -3.42
C ARG A 379 33.40 10.12 -2.33
N ILE A 380 32.28 9.56 -2.77
CA ILE A 380 31.24 8.96 -1.91
C ILE A 380 31.12 7.43 -2.03
N ILE A 381 31.92 6.75 -2.87
CA ILE A 381 31.90 5.28 -3.00
C ILE A 381 33.33 4.71 -2.96
N PRO A 382 33.62 3.64 -2.19
CA PRO A 382 34.94 3.02 -2.19
C PRO A 382 35.32 2.45 -3.56
N ALA A 383 36.53 2.75 -4.04
CA ALA A 383 37.03 2.27 -5.34
C ALA A 383 37.13 0.74 -5.42
N SER A 384 37.26 0.05 -4.27
CA SER A 384 37.18 -1.42 -4.19
C SER A 384 35.86 -1.99 -4.72
N ARG A 385 34.77 -1.20 -4.69
CA ARG A 385 33.46 -1.61 -5.25
C ARG A 385 33.25 -1.20 -6.70
N LYS A 386 34.15 -0.38 -7.29
CA LYS A 386 34.03 0.18 -8.66
C LYS A 386 33.71 -0.87 -9.73
N ASP A 387 34.18 -2.10 -9.54
CA ASP A 387 33.91 -3.22 -10.44
C ASP A 387 32.43 -3.61 -10.53
N GLU A 388 31.66 -3.46 -9.44
CA GLU A 388 30.20 -3.63 -9.44
C GLU A 388 29.49 -2.57 -10.29
N PHE A 389 30.11 -1.38 -10.44
CA PHE A 389 29.56 -0.23 -11.17
C PHE A 389 30.00 -0.18 -12.63
N ARG A 390 30.81 -1.11 -13.16
CA ARG A 390 31.30 -1.09 -14.56
C ARG A 390 30.20 -0.97 -15.64
N ARG A 391 28.96 -1.35 -15.33
CA ARG A 391 27.80 -1.25 -16.23
C ARG A 391 26.98 0.03 -16.06
N THR A 392 27.22 0.80 -15.01
CA THR A 392 26.45 1.99 -14.64
C THR A 392 27.31 3.23 -14.83
N ARG A 393 26.74 4.31 -15.38
CA ARG A 393 27.50 5.49 -15.83
C ARG A 393 27.92 6.43 -14.67
N PHE A 394 28.49 5.88 -13.60
CA PHE A 394 29.00 6.66 -12.48
C PHE A 394 30.27 7.41 -12.93
N PRO A 395 30.36 8.73 -12.72
CA PRO A 395 31.61 9.48 -12.95
C PRO A 395 32.74 8.93 -12.09
N GLU A 396 33.97 8.92 -12.63
CA GLU A 396 35.18 8.46 -11.91
C GLU A 396 35.41 9.23 -10.60
N ILE A 397 35.11 10.52 -10.59
CA ILE A 397 35.17 11.39 -9.40
C ILE A 397 34.23 10.96 -8.27
N SER A 398 33.26 10.07 -8.51
CA SER A 398 32.40 9.49 -7.46
C SER A 398 33.16 8.56 -6.51
N PHE A 399 34.28 7.99 -6.95
CA PHE A 399 35.01 6.97 -6.21
C PHE A 399 36.14 7.56 -5.35
N PHE A 400 36.50 6.86 -4.27
CA PHE A 400 37.60 7.23 -3.36
C PHE A 400 38.44 6.02 -2.94
N ASP A 401 39.72 6.24 -2.63
CA ASP A 401 40.71 5.20 -2.34
C ASP A 401 41.80 5.71 -1.38
N THR A 402 42.95 5.03 -1.28
CA THR A 402 44.06 5.45 -0.41
C THR A 402 44.83 6.68 -0.90
N ALA A 403 44.60 7.15 -2.14
CA ALA A 403 45.15 8.39 -2.68
C ALA A 403 44.14 9.56 -2.65
N PHE A 404 42.85 9.26 -2.44
CA PHE A 404 41.77 10.25 -2.39
C PHE A 404 40.91 10.07 -1.14
N GLU A 405 41.08 10.94 -0.14
CA GLU A 405 40.22 10.98 1.05
C GLU A 405 38.73 11.09 0.69
N SER A 406 37.89 10.36 1.42
CA SER A 406 36.44 10.39 1.27
C SER A 406 35.87 11.74 1.69
N ASN A 407 34.81 12.18 1.02
CA ASN A 407 34.01 13.33 1.47
C ASN A 407 32.96 12.94 2.53
N LEU A 408 32.87 11.65 2.90
CA LEU A 408 31.95 11.16 3.92
C LEU A 408 32.60 11.18 5.31
N PRO A 409 31.88 11.62 6.37
CA PRO A 409 32.35 11.50 7.75
C PRO A 409 32.79 10.07 8.13
N SER A 410 33.94 9.97 8.79
CA SER A 410 34.59 8.69 9.14
C SER A 410 34.04 8.04 10.42
N ASP A 411 33.18 8.73 11.16
CA ASP A 411 32.53 8.25 12.38
C ASP A 411 31.18 7.54 12.11
N VAL A 412 30.73 7.54 10.86
CA VAL A 412 29.52 6.83 10.40
C VAL A 412 29.88 5.43 9.89
N ASP A 413 29.19 4.40 10.36
CA ASP A 413 29.30 3.04 9.80
C ASP A 413 28.51 2.93 8.47
N TRP A 414 29.23 3.19 7.37
CA TRP A 414 28.66 3.20 6.03
C TRP A 414 28.38 1.79 5.51
N ARG A 415 27.12 1.38 5.55
CA ARG A 415 26.64 0.24 4.74
C ARG A 415 26.38 0.68 3.31
N TRP A 416 26.40 -0.29 2.40
CA TRP A 416 26.26 -0.07 0.97
C TRP A 416 25.28 -1.08 0.36
N PRO A 417 24.38 -0.67 -0.55
CA PRO A 417 23.46 -1.61 -1.20
C PRO A 417 24.20 -2.51 -2.22
N SER A 418 23.55 -3.60 -2.62
CA SER A 418 23.92 -4.33 -3.84
C SER A 418 23.37 -3.60 -5.07
N MET A 419 24.08 -3.67 -6.20
CA MET A 419 23.60 -3.05 -7.43
C MET A 419 22.22 -3.56 -7.84
N SER A 420 21.93 -4.86 -7.68
CA SER A 420 20.61 -5.43 -8.00
C SER A 420 19.46 -4.87 -7.14
N TRP A 421 19.73 -4.34 -5.94
CA TRP A 421 18.74 -3.62 -5.14
C TRP A 421 18.50 -2.20 -5.71
N VAL A 422 19.57 -1.51 -6.08
CA VAL A 422 19.53 -0.15 -6.65
C VAL A 422 18.89 -0.14 -8.04
N ASP A 423 19.16 -1.17 -8.86
CA ASP A 423 18.50 -1.40 -10.15
C ASP A 423 16.98 -1.46 -9.96
N ARG A 424 16.47 -2.35 -9.08
CA ARG A 424 15.03 -2.48 -8.82
C ARG A 424 14.35 -1.18 -8.38
N ILE A 425 15.02 -0.36 -7.57
CA ILE A 425 14.47 0.94 -7.13
C ILE A 425 14.51 1.98 -8.25
N PHE A 426 15.55 1.99 -9.08
CA PHE A 426 15.62 2.86 -10.26
C PHE A 426 14.55 2.49 -11.29
N ASP A 427 14.49 1.20 -11.68
CA ASP A 427 13.65 0.74 -12.78
C ASP A 427 12.17 0.94 -12.38
N ARG A 428 11.79 0.50 -11.17
CA ARG A 428 10.43 0.69 -10.64
C ARG A 428 10.02 2.15 -10.44
N ALA A 429 10.94 3.03 -10.05
CA ALA A 429 10.62 4.46 -9.93
C ALA A 429 10.35 5.09 -11.30
N ALA A 430 10.99 4.62 -12.38
CA ALA A 430 10.67 5.03 -13.74
C ALA A 430 9.29 4.50 -14.17
N ASP A 431 9.03 3.20 -13.99
CA ASP A 431 7.73 2.57 -14.28
C ASP A 431 6.56 3.34 -13.61
N TYR A 432 6.73 3.70 -12.33
CA TYR A 432 5.70 4.38 -11.53
C TYR A 432 5.50 5.87 -11.92
N LEU A 433 6.45 6.48 -12.65
CA LEU A 433 6.26 7.79 -13.27
C LEU A 433 5.55 7.65 -14.63
N GLU A 434 6.01 6.71 -15.47
CA GLU A 434 5.48 6.51 -16.83
C GLU A 434 4.02 6.06 -16.83
N GLU A 435 3.62 5.17 -15.92
CA GLU A 435 2.22 4.74 -15.72
C GLU A 435 1.41 5.69 -14.81
N ASN A 436 2.00 6.81 -14.35
CA ASN A 436 1.35 7.83 -13.51
C ASN A 436 0.71 7.24 -12.22
N GLU A 437 1.46 6.38 -11.53
CA GLU A 437 0.98 5.64 -10.35
C GLU A 437 0.60 6.54 -9.17
N ALA A 438 -0.16 5.98 -8.24
CA ALA A 438 -0.62 6.66 -7.05
C ALA A 438 0.53 6.94 -6.06
N GLU A 439 0.47 8.11 -5.42
CA GLU A 439 1.29 8.49 -4.25
C GLU A 439 1.38 7.37 -3.21
N ALA A 440 0.28 6.65 -2.96
CA ALA A 440 0.25 5.50 -2.06
C ALA A 440 1.05 4.27 -2.57
N GLY A 441 1.19 4.09 -3.88
CA GLY A 441 2.04 3.09 -4.51
C GLY A 441 3.52 3.49 -4.45
N TRP A 442 3.85 4.73 -4.80
CA TRP A 442 5.19 5.30 -4.59
C TRP A 442 5.66 5.12 -3.13
N ASN A 443 4.75 5.38 -2.18
CA ASN A 443 4.96 5.13 -0.76
C ASN A 443 5.18 3.65 -0.43
N ALA A 444 4.38 2.73 -0.98
CA ALA A 444 4.52 1.30 -0.72
C ALA A 444 5.83 0.70 -1.29
N ASP A 445 6.20 1.07 -2.52
CA ASP A 445 7.13 0.29 -3.33
C ASP A 445 8.44 0.99 -3.72
N ILE A 446 8.57 2.30 -3.44
CA ILE A 446 9.82 3.06 -3.59
C ILE A 446 10.26 3.67 -2.25
N HIS A 447 9.40 4.45 -1.59
CA HIS A 447 9.79 5.20 -0.38
C HIS A 447 9.95 4.29 0.84
N ALA A 448 8.98 3.40 1.12
CA ALA A 448 9.09 2.47 2.24
C ALA A 448 10.27 1.47 2.11
N PRO A 449 10.61 0.92 0.93
CA PRO A 449 11.83 0.12 0.76
C PRO A 449 13.13 0.89 1.02
N ILE A 450 13.24 2.16 0.58
CA ILE A 450 14.38 3.03 0.90
C ILE A 450 14.50 3.24 2.42
N LEU A 451 13.40 3.62 3.08
CA LEU A 451 13.36 3.82 4.53
C LEU A 451 13.67 2.53 5.30
N SER A 452 13.14 1.39 4.85
CA SER A 452 13.42 0.09 5.48
C SER A 452 14.88 -0.35 5.31
N TRP A 453 15.51 -0.08 4.17
CA TRP A 453 16.92 -0.43 3.97
C TRP A 453 17.84 0.32 4.94
N VAL A 454 17.50 1.59 5.26
CA VAL A 454 18.24 2.41 6.23
C VAL A 454 17.88 2.02 7.67
N PHE A 455 16.61 2.16 8.06
CA PHE A 455 16.14 2.10 9.44
C PHE A 455 15.69 0.70 9.91
N ARG A 456 15.86 -0.35 9.10
CA ARG A 456 15.66 -1.76 9.50
C ARG A 456 16.81 -2.62 9.00
N LYS A 457 17.96 -2.48 9.67
CA LYS A 457 19.22 -3.18 9.37
C LYS A 457 19.15 -4.68 9.65
N GLU A 458 18.49 -5.06 10.74
CA GLU A 458 18.37 -6.45 11.20
C GLU A 458 16.90 -6.81 11.51
N GLU A 459 16.43 -7.97 11.03
CA GLU A 459 15.01 -8.36 11.15
C GLU A 459 14.63 -8.93 12.53
N LEU A 460 15.61 -9.28 13.37
CA LEU A 460 15.40 -10.07 14.59
C LEU A 460 15.36 -9.26 15.89
N GLU A 461 16.00 -8.09 15.95
CA GLU A 461 16.11 -7.29 17.18
C GLU A 461 15.46 -5.89 17.07
N PRO A 462 14.85 -5.36 18.15
CA PRO A 462 14.22 -4.04 18.12
C PRO A 462 15.26 -2.92 18.06
N GLN A 463 15.47 -2.36 16.87
CA GLN A 463 16.39 -1.25 16.65
C GLN A 463 15.95 0.04 17.38
N PHE A 464 16.93 0.88 17.73
CA PHE A 464 16.70 2.15 18.41
C PHE A 464 16.01 3.21 17.51
N LEU A 465 16.16 3.10 16.19
CA LEU A 465 15.37 3.85 15.21
C LEU A 465 14.55 2.89 14.37
N ASP A 466 13.33 3.29 14.07
CA ASP A 466 12.40 2.62 13.16
C ASP A 466 11.46 3.66 12.54
N TYR A 467 10.71 3.30 11.49
CA TYR A 467 9.82 4.19 10.74
C TYR A 467 8.37 3.69 10.68
N MET A 468 7.42 4.62 10.80
CA MET A 468 5.98 4.38 10.69
C MET A 468 5.40 5.12 9.47
N TYR A 469 4.45 4.49 8.78
CA TYR A 469 3.58 5.13 7.77
C TYR A 469 2.33 5.69 8.46
N CYS A 470 1.96 6.94 8.18
CA CYS A 470 1.21 7.82 9.09
C CYS A 470 -0.15 8.31 8.56
N THR A 471 -0.80 7.53 7.69
CA THR A 471 -2.02 7.84 6.91
C THR A 471 -3.22 8.45 7.67
N SER A 472 -3.28 8.35 8.99
CA SER A 472 -4.36 8.87 9.84
C SER A 472 -3.90 9.71 11.05
N THR A 473 -2.59 9.92 11.22
CA THR A 473 -2.03 10.50 12.46
C THR A 473 -2.19 12.02 12.51
N GLN A 474 -3.21 12.51 13.20
CA GLN A 474 -3.51 13.93 13.31
C GLN A 474 -2.72 14.65 14.42
N ILE A 475 -2.42 15.93 14.18
CA ILE A 475 -1.92 16.86 15.20
C ILE A 475 -3.00 17.03 16.29
N SER A 476 -2.63 16.77 17.55
CA SER A 476 -3.52 16.96 18.69
C SER A 476 -3.96 18.42 18.79
N ASN A 477 -5.25 18.66 19.09
CA ASN A 477 -5.85 19.99 19.02
C ASN A 477 -5.17 21.04 19.90
N MET A 478 -4.46 20.65 20.97
CA MET A 478 -3.70 21.58 21.81
C MET A 478 -2.45 22.17 21.11
N TYR A 479 -1.84 21.43 20.17
CA TYR A 479 -0.61 21.85 19.49
C TYR A 479 -0.83 22.40 18.08
N LYS A 480 -2.07 22.31 17.58
CA LYS A 480 -2.50 22.69 16.22
C LYS A 480 -2.46 24.21 15.99
N PRO A 481 -1.86 24.72 14.90
CA PRO A 481 -1.90 26.15 14.57
C PRO A 481 -3.32 26.69 14.38
N ASN A 482 -3.55 27.93 14.80
CA ASN A 482 -4.88 28.55 14.74
C ASN A 482 -5.39 28.66 13.28
N LYS A 483 -6.65 28.27 13.06
CA LYS A 483 -7.32 28.27 11.73
C LYS A 483 -6.65 27.35 10.68
N SER A 484 -5.67 26.54 11.04
CA SER A 484 -5.08 25.54 10.13
C SER A 484 -5.99 24.31 9.98
N LYS A 485 -5.98 23.70 8.79
CA LYS A 485 -6.44 22.31 8.64
C LYS A 485 -5.44 21.40 9.35
N SER A 486 -5.92 20.33 9.98
CA SER A 486 -5.02 19.25 10.40
C SER A 486 -4.38 18.69 9.13
N LYS A 487 -3.05 18.77 9.04
CA LYS A 487 -2.27 18.21 7.95
C LYS A 487 -1.35 17.14 8.55
N LEU A 488 -1.27 16.00 7.88
CA LEU A 488 -0.43 14.88 8.28
C LEU A 488 0.92 15.00 7.53
N VAL A 489 1.88 14.18 7.93
CA VAL A 489 3.03 13.78 7.11
C VAL A 489 2.89 12.29 6.80
N ASP A 490 3.51 11.81 5.72
CA ASP A 490 3.38 10.41 5.30
C ASP A 490 4.14 9.43 6.19
N TYR A 491 5.34 9.80 6.68
CA TYR A 491 6.09 8.96 7.61
C TYR A 491 6.69 9.73 8.79
N CYS A 492 6.93 9.00 9.87
CA CYS A 492 7.74 9.44 11.01
C CYS A 492 8.80 8.40 11.32
N ILE A 493 10.06 8.83 11.44
CA ILE A 493 11.15 8.07 12.05
C ILE A 493 11.11 8.38 13.54
N TYR A 494 11.08 7.34 14.37
CA TYR A 494 10.91 7.46 15.82
C TYR A 494 12.02 6.77 16.61
N MET A 495 12.31 7.29 17.81
CA MET A 495 13.28 6.75 18.75
C MET A 495 12.63 5.74 19.70
N GLN A 496 13.24 4.57 19.81
CA GLN A 496 12.81 3.47 20.68
C GLN A 496 13.93 3.11 21.66
N PRO A 497 13.99 3.78 22.84
CA PRO A 497 14.84 3.34 23.93
C PRO A 497 14.47 1.91 24.39
N ALA A 498 15.48 1.15 24.83
CA ALA A 498 15.31 -0.21 25.31
C ALA A 498 14.23 -0.29 26.42
N ARG A 499 13.47 -1.39 26.46
CA ARG A 499 12.23 -1.51 27.27
C ARG A 499 12.44 -1.21 28.77
N GLU A 500 13.62 -1.51 29.29
CA GLU A 500 13.97 -1.39 30.71
C GLU A 500 14.94 -0.22 30.97
N SER A 501 15.17 0.66 29.99
CA SER A 501 16.00 1.86 30.13
C SER A 501 15.37 2.94 31.01
N ALA A 502 16.22 3.72 31.69
CA ALA A 502 15.77 4.87 32.48
C ALA A 502 15.01 5.89 31.61
N GLU A 503 15.43 6.07 30.36
CA GLU A 503 14.79 6.92 29.37
C GLU A 503 13.39 6.43 29.00
N LYS A 504 13.19 5.11 28.85
CA LYS A 504 11.85 4.54 28.60
C LYS A 504 10.90 4.80 29.78
N VAL A 505 11.39 4.66 31.01
CA VAL A 505 10.66 4.96 32.25
C VAL A 505 10.35 6.46 32.37
N ALA A 506 11.32 7.33 32.07
CA ALA A 506 11.13 8.78 32.09
C ALA A 506 10.11 9.25 31.05
N ILE A 507 10.17 8.70 29.82
CA ILE A 507 9.18 8.93 28.77
C ILE A 507 7.78 8.53 29.25
N ASP A 508 7.58 7.33 29.81
CA ASP A 508 6.25 6.92 30.27
C ASP A 508 5.76 7.74 31.48
N LYS A 509 6.63 8.03 32.44
CA LYS A 509 6.30 8.89 33.59
C LYS A 509 5.84 10.28 33.13
N MET A 510 6.59 10.90 32.22
CA MET A 510 6.23 12.18 31.61
C MET A 510 4.89 12.06 30.87
N ARG A 511 4.72 11.06 29.99
CA ARG A 511 3.49 10.82 29.24
C ARG A 511 2.25 10.78 30.13
N TYR A 512 2.27 9.99 31.21
CA TYR A 512 1.08 9.80 32.03
C TYR A 512 0.81 10.93 33.04
N ARG A 513 1.85 11.67 33.46
CA ARG A 513 1.72 12.75 34.47
C ARG A 513 1.59 14.14 33.86
N ASP A 514 2.41 14.43 32.85
CA ASP A 514 2.76 15.80 32.45
C ASP A 514 2.33 16.13 31.00
N ARG A 515 1.75 15.18 30.24
CA ARG A 515 1.51 15.36 28.80
C ARG A 515 0.04 15.29 28.36
N PRO A 516 -0.41 16.23 27.51
CA PRO A 516 -1.68 16.13 26.78
C PRO A 516 -1.81 14.82 26.00
N SER A 517 -3.05 14.29 25.94
CA SER A 517 -3.38 12.99 25.33
C SER A 517 -2.51 11.79 25.76
N LYS A 518 -1.74 11.90 26.86
CA LYS A 518 -0.77 10.89 27.32
C LYS A 518 0.31 10.57 26.25
N SER A 519 0.72 11.59 25.50
CA SER A 519 1.69 11.46 24.39
C SER A 519 3.04 12.14 24.66
N ILE A 520 4.12 11.51 24.22
CA ILE A 520 5.45 12.16 24.21
C ILE A 520 5.56 13.20 23.08
N ASN A 521 4.79 13.05 22.01
CA ASN A 521 4.79 13.92 20.83
C ASN A 521 3.55 14.82 20.73
N HIS A 522 3.46 15.58 19.65
CA HIS A 522 2.33 16.45 19.32
C HIS A 522 1.10 15.71 18.73
N VAL A 523 1.14 14.37 18.70
CA VAL A 523 0.15 13.45 18.11
C VAL A 523 -0.12 12.31 19.08
N ASP A 524 -1.32 11.71 19.08
CA ASP A 524 -1.72 10.68 20.05
C ASP A 524 -1.95 9.27 19.46
N SER A 525 -1.57 9.06 18.18
CA SER A 525 -1.68 7.78 17.47
C SER A 525 -0.63 6.73 17.87
N GLY A 526 -1.07 5.47 18.03
CA GLY A 526 -0.25 4.26 17.91
C GLY A 526 1.07 4.23 18.70
N LEU A 527 2.18 3.93 18.01
CA LEU A 527 3.53 3.97 18.58
C LEU A 527 4.01 5.40 18.79
N LEU A 528 3.55 6.36 17.98
CA LEU A 528 3.95 7.77 18.04
C LEU A 528 3.42 8.50 19.28
N ASN A 529 2.52 7.91 20.09
CA ASN A 529 2.26 8.43 21.43
C ASN A 529 3.28 7.97 22.49
N LYS A 530 4.06 6.92 22.21
CA LYS A 530 5.05 6.30 23.13
C LYS A 530 6.51 6.60 22.78
N HIS A 531 6.81 6.81 21.49
CA HIS A 531 8.17 6.90 20.94
C HIS A 531 8.42 8.28 20.32
N PRO A 532 9.41 9.07 20.79
CA PRO A 532 9.67 10.41 20.26
C PRO A 532 9.92 10.43 18.76
N ILE A 533 9.33 11.39 18.04
CA ILE A 533 9.61 11.62 16.62
C ILE A 533 10.98 12.31 16.51
N ALA A 534 11.86 11.75 15.68
CA ALA A 534 13.17 12.30 15.39
C ALA A 534 13.24 12.98 14.01
N MET A 535 12.57 12.41 13.00
CA MET A 535 12.50 12.99 11.66
C MET A 535 11.14 12.68 11.02
N SER A 536 10.63 13.64 10.23
CA SER A 536 9.34 13.52 9.53
C SER A 536 9.54 13.47 8.01
N VAL A 537 8.71 12.71 7.28
CA VAL A 537 8.77 12.63 5.80
C VAL A 537 7.41 12.95 5.21
N GLU A 538 7.36 13.96 4.35
CA GLU A 538 6.24 14.27 3.46
C GLU A 538 6.60 13.81 2.05
N THR A 539 5.65 13.20 1.35
CA THR A 539 5.81 12.75 -0.03
C THR A 539 4.78 13.47 -0.90
N LYS A 540 5.05 13.73 -2.17
CA LYS A 540 4.08 14.24 -3.15
C LYS A 540 4.38 13.66 -4.52
N ARG A 541 3.39 13.69 -5.43
CA ARG A 541 3.60 13.28 -6.82
C ARG A 541 4.48 14.27 -7.57
N GLU A 542 5.06 13.81 -8.68
CA GLU A 542 5.68 14.69 -9.65
C GLU A 542 4.65 15.72 -10.18
N GLY A 543 5.08 16.98 -10.36
CA GLY A 543 4.21 18.06 -10.83
C GLY A 543 3.23 18.65 -9.81
N GLU A 544 3.04 18.05 -8.63
CA GLU A 544 2.25 18.65 -7.55
C GLU A 544 2.95 19.89 -6.93
N ASP A 545 2.20 20.73 -6.22
CA ASP A 545 2.74 21.97 -5.67
C ASP A 545 3.57 21.72 -4.40
N TYR A 546 4.90 21.70 -4.58
CA TYR A 546 5.91 21.65 -3.52
C TYR A 546 5.64 22.63 -2.37
N THR A 547 5.03 23.80 -2.64
CA THR A 547 4.64 24.78 -1.62
C THR A 547 3.62 24.22 -0.62
N ASN A 548 2.74 23.30 -1.03
CA ASN A 548 1.85 22.59 -0.12
C ASN A 548 2.63 21.63 0.79
N ALA A 549 3.61 20.90 0.26
CA ALA A 549 4.47 20.00 1.05
C ALA A 549 5.30 20.77 2.10
N ILE A 550 5.93 21.90 1.74
CA ILE A 550 6.60 22.75 2.75
C ILE A 550 5.58 23.22 3.80
N ASN A 551 4.39 23.64 3.38
CA ASN A 551 3.34 24.09 4.29
C ASN A 551 2.77 22.96 5.16
N GLN A 552 2.91 21.69 4.76
CA GLN A 552 2.59 20.53 5.57
C GLN A 552 3.67 20.34 6.63
N MET A 553 4.91 20.18 6.20
CA MET A 553 6.04 19.95 7.10
C MET A 553 6.24 21.11 8.11
N ALA A 554 6.09 22.36 7.69
CA ALA A 554 6.17 23.52 8.58
C ALA A 554 4.97 23.64 9.54
N THR A 555 3.78 23.15 9.18
CA THR A 555 2.64 23.03 10.10
C THR A 555 2.94 21.97 11.17
N TRP A 556 3.48 20.83 10.74
CA TRP A 556 3.84 19.68 11.58
C TRP A 556 4.97 20.00 12.56
N HIS A 557 6.13 20.45 12.08
CA HIS A 557 7.27 20.85 12.92
C HIS A 557 6.94 22.02 13.86
N SER A 558 6.11 22.98 13.44
CA SER A 558 5.63 24.05 14.34
C SER A 558 4.80 23.49 15.52
N ALA A 559 3.99 22.44 15.29
CA ALA A 559 3.28 21.74 16.35
C ALA A 559 4.21 20.87 17.22
N GLN A 560 5.22 20.24 16.61
CA GLN A 560 6.25 19.47 17.32
C GLN A 560 7.07 20.36 18.26
N LEU A 561 7.55 21.52 17.81
CA LEU A 561 8.26 22.50 18.65
C LEU A 561 7.41 22.95 19.84
N ARG A 562 6.14 23.36 19.62
CA ARG A 562 5.21 23.67 20.74
C ARG A 562 5.04 22.52 21.72
N SER A 563 5.08 21.28 21.24
CA SER A 563 4.98 20.10 22.09
C SER A 563 6.27 19.81 22.85
N LEU A 564 7.45 20.06 22.29
CA LEU A 564 8.73 19.96 23.01
C LEU A 564 8.84 21.04 24.11
N CYS A 565 8.47 22.29 23.79
CA CYS A 565 8.40 23.42 24.71
C CYS A 565 7.26 23.35 25.75
N TYR A 566 6.38 22.33 25.69
CA TYR A 566 5.20 22.26 26.57
C TYR A 566 5.55 21.85 28.01
N THR A 567 5.06 22.63 28.96
CA THR A 567 5.11 22.40 30.41
C THR A 567 3.69 22.39 31.00
N PRO A 568 3.38 21.60 32.06
CA PRO A 568 2.02 21.50 32.60
C PRO A 568 1.61 22.73 33.43
N GLN A 569 2.58 23.30 34.15
CA GLN A 569 2.48 24.49 34.99
C GLN A 569 3.81 25.26 34.88
N GLY A 570 3.74 26.58 34.66
CA GLY A 570 4.92 27.45 34.51
C GLY A 570 5.09 28.04 33.10
N PRO A 571 6.21 28.71 32.82
CA PRO A 571 6.55 29.16 31.47
C PRO A 571 6.81 27.98 30.54
N THR A 572 6.69 28.20 29.22
CA THR A 572 7.11 27.23 28.20
C THR A 572 8.59 26.91 28.35
N ARG A 573 8.96 25.62 28.24
CA ARG A 573 10.35 25.17 28.21
C ARG A 573 11.08 25.81 27.03
N GLU A 574 12.24 26.41 27.32
CA GLU A 574 13.27 26.73 26.35
C GLU A 574 14.08 25.48 26.00
N LEU A 575 14.44 25.31 24.73
CA LEU A 575 15.24 24.17 24.25
C LEU A 575 16.69 24.64 24.14
N SER A 576 17.57 24.10 24.99
CA SER A 576 18.98 24.49 25.06
C SER A 576 19.89 23.61 24.19
N HIS A 577 19.39 22.45 23.75
CA HIS A 577 20.15 21.46 23.00
C HIS A 577 19.44 20.96 21.73
N ILE A 578 18.10 20.98 21.68
CA ILE A 578 17.35 20.68 20.45
C ILE A 578 17.36 21.92 19.54
N GLU A 579 18.42 22.06 18.75
CA GLU A 579 18.64 23.23 17.89
C GLU A 579 17.68 23.28 16.68
N PHE A 580 17.33 22.13 16.09
CA PHE A 580 16.38 22.04 14.97
C PHE A 580 15.66 20.68 14.89
N LEU A 581 14.56 20.66 14.12
CA LEU A 581 13.85 19.44 13.70
C LEU A 581 14.17 19.10 12.23
N PRO A 582 14.75 17.93 11.91
CA PRO A 582 14.97 17.50 10.54
C PRO A 582 13.70 16.91 9.91
N GLY A 583 13.56 17.07 8.61
CA GLY A 583 12.53 16.40 7.81
C GLY A 583 12.94 16.23 6.36
N ILE A 584 12.23 15.36 5.65
CA ILE A 584 12.39 15.13 4.21
C ILE A 584 11.10 15.51 3.49
N ILE A 585 11.23 16.16 2.33
CA ILE A 585 10.16 16.30 1.34
C ILE A 585 10.60 15.53 0.09
N VAL A 586 9.86 14.49 -0.27
CA VAL A 586 10.02 13.75 -1.53
C VAL A 586 9.00 14.26 -2.53
N GLN A 587 9.42 14.58 -3.75
CA GLN A 587 8.50 14.94 -4.83
C GLN A 587 8.78 14.06 -6.06
N GLY A 588 7.90 13.10 -6.32
CA GLY A 588 8.14 12.04 -7.32
C GLY A 588 9.48 11.37 -7.02
N HIS A 589 10.43 11.52 -7.92
CA HIS A 589 11.78 10.98 -7.73
C HIS A 589 12.69 11.76 -6.76
N ASP A 590 12.42 13.05 -6.49
CA ASP A 590 13.44 13.99 -6.02
C ASP A 590 13.36 14.26 -4.51
N TRP A 591 14.42 13.93 -3.78
CA TRP A 591 14.46 13.94 -2.31
C TRP A 591 15.14 15.20 -1.79
N ASN A 592 14.44 15.94 -0.92
CA ASN A 592 14.90 17.22 -0.38
C ASN A 592 14.90 17.18 1.15
N PHE A 593 16.02 17.52 1.78
CA PHE A 593 16.08 17.80 3.21
C PHE A 593 15.46 19.18 3.53
N VAL A 594 14.81 19.26 4.68
CA VAL A 594 14.29 20.49 5.30
C VAL A 594 14.61 20.49 6.79
N ALA A 595 14.81 21.68 7.38
CA ALA A 595 15.06 21.84 8.81
C ALA A 595 14.19 22.94 9.39
N THR A 596 13.63 22.73 10.58
CA THR A 596 12.85 23.73 11.29
C THR A 596 13.50 24.10 12.62
N ILE A 597 13.99 25.34 12.73
CA ILE A 597 14.47 25.94 13.97
C ILE A 597 13.35 26.70 14.68
N GLN A 598 13.56 27.04 15.96
CA GLN A 598 12.76 28.01 16.68
C GLN A 598 13.60 29.27 16.98
N ARG A 599 13.07 30.46 16.71
CA ARG A 599 13.68 31.74 17.13
C ARG A 599 12.61 32.68 17.67
N HIS A 600 12.85 33.24 18.85
CA HIS A 600 11.90 34.14 19.54
C HIS A 600 10.49 33.53 19.63
N GLY A 601 10.41 32.25 20.03
CA GLY A 601 9.17 31.47 20.11
C GLY A 601 8.61 30.96 18.76
N LYS A 602 8.99 31.54 17.62
CA LYS A 602 8.42 31.24 16.31
C LYS A 602 9.23 30.20 15.52
N ALA A 603 8.55 29.31 14.80
CA ALA A 603 9.17 28.33 13.92
C ALA A 603 9.62 28.94 12.58
N PHE A 604 10.83 28.61 12.12
CA PHE A 604 11.37 28.95 10.79
C PHE A 604 11.82 27.67 10.08
N THR A 605 11.23 27.37 8.93
CA THR A 605 11.54 26.18 8.13
C THR A 605 12.39 26.53 6.92
N PHE A 606 13.64 26.08 6.93
CA PHE A 606 14.55 26.03 5.79
C PHE A 606 14.18 24.85 4.88
N HIS A 607 14.31 25.00 3.56
CA HIS A 607 13.93 23.96 2.60
C HIS A 607 14.78 23.98 1.32
N ARG A 608 14.59 22.97 0.45
CA ARG A 608 15.28 22.79 -0.84
C ARG A 608 16.80 22.54 -0.75
N LEU A 609 17.25 21.83 0.28
CA LEU A 609 18.55 21.17 0.21
C LEU A 609 18.37 19.79 -0.46
N PRO A 610 18.85 19.54 -1.69
CA PRO A 610 18.71 18.24 -2.31
C PRO A 610 19.58 17.19 -1.60
N ILE A 611 19.14 15.93 -1.61
CA ILE A 611 19.88 14.79 -1.04
C ILE A 611 19.91 13.59 -2.00
N GLY A 612 19.77 13.84 -3.31
CA GLY A 612 19.65 12.82 -4.34
C GLY A 612 18.25 12.63 -4.93
N THR A 613 18.14 11.65 -5.82
CA THR A 613 16.96 11.40 -6.68
C THR A 613 16.89 9.95 -7.12
N THR A 614 15.70 9.36 -7.24
CA THR A 614 15.55 8.01 -7.81
C THR A 614 15.67 7.98 -9.34
N ARG A 615 15.73 9.15 -10.03
CA ARG A 615 15.97 9.23 -11.49
C ARG A 615 17.33 8.70 -11.95
N THR A 616 18.26 8.44 -11.03
CA THR A 616 19.56 7.86 -11.36
C THR A 616 20.03 6.89 -10.29
N ARG A 617 20.76 5.86 -10.70
CA ARG A 617 21.40 4.90 -9.78
C ARG A 617 22.33 5.60 -8.79
N GLN A 618 23.09 6.62 -9.21
CA GLN A 618 23.92 7.43 -8.31
C GLN A 618 23.07 8.26 -7.34
N GLY A 619 21.95 8.84 -7.78
CA GLY A 619 21.02 9.57 -6.92
C GLY A 619 20.39 8.69 -5.83
N ILE A 620 20.17 7.40 -6.09
CA ILE A 620 19.73 6.44 -5.05
C ILE A 620 20.83 6.23 -4.01
N PHE A 621 22.10 6.09 -4.42
CA PHE A 621 23.21 6.05 -3.46
C PHE A 621 23.27 7.33 -2.61
N LYS A 622 23.08 8.52 -3.21
CA LYS A 622 23.02 9.80 -2.49
C LYS A 622 21.93 9.80 -1.41
N ILE A 623 20.71 9.36 -1.74
CA ILE A 623 19.59 9.23 -0.78
C ILE A 623 19.97 8.29 0.38
N LEU A 624 20.54 7.12 0.11
CA LEU A 624 20.90 6.15 1.14
C LEU A 624 22.06 6.63 2.03
N LEU A 625 23.00 7.42 1.49
CA LEU A 625 24.08 8.03 2.27
C LEU A 625 23.54 9.18 3.15
N ALA A 626 22.73 10.08 2.59
CA ALA A 626 22.11 11.17 3.34
C ALA A 626 21.24 10.65 4.49
N LEU A 627 20.44 9.60 4.26
CA LEU A 627 19.59 9.01 5.29
C LEU A 627 20.40 8.26 6.38
N GLN A 628 21.52 7.61 6.03
CA GLN A 628 22.43 7.00 7.03
C GLN A 628 23.16 8.08 7.86
N TYR A 629 23.54 9.20 7.26
CA TYR A 629 24.09 10.33 8.02
C TYR A 629 23.04 10.95 8.98
N LEU A 630 21.80 11.08 8.53
CA LEU A 630 20.68 11.54 9.37
C LEU A 630 20.38 10.54 10.50
N GLU A 631 20.44 9.23 10.24
CA GLU A 631 20.35 8.19 11.27
C GLU A 631 21.41 8.38 12.37
N HIS A 632 22.68 8.52 11.96
CA HIS A 632 23.82 8.72 12.86
C HIS A 632 23.72 10.03 13.66
N TRP A 633 23.34 11.14 13.01
CA TRP A 633 23.13 12.42 13.69
C TRP A 633 21.97 12.36 14.69
N ILE A 634 20.89 11.62 14.38
CA ILE A 634 19.80 11.40 15.32
C ILE A 634 20.31 10.64 16.56
N GLN A 635 21.08 9.57 16.36
CA GLN A 635 21.62 8.74 17.43
C GLN A 635 22.67 9.46 18.30
N THR A 636 23.56 10.25 17.69
CA THR A 636 24.71 10.86 18.36
C THR A 636 24.50 12.30 18.83
N LYS A 637 23.58 13.07 18.24
CA LYS A 637 23.32 14.48 18.58
C LYS A 637 21.89 14.70 19.09
N TYR A 638 20.87 14.45 18.27
CA TYR A 638 19.47 14.74 18.62
C TYR A 638 19.00 13.94 19.85
N TRP A 639 19.41 12.69 19.98
CA TRP A 639 19.04 11.88 21.15
C TRP A 639 19.66 12.39 22.46
N LEU A 640 20.91 12.87 22.44
CA LEU A 640 21.53 13.49 23.61
C LEU A 640 20.83 14.81 23.97
N ALA A 641 20.52 15.63 22.97
CA ALA A 641 19.72 16.84 23.14
C ALA A 641 18.33 16.56 23.74
N PHE A 642 17.64 15.54 23.24
CA PHE A 642 16.32 15.12 23.75
C PHE A 642 16.41 14.58 25.18
N ARG A 643 17.44 13.81 25.53
CA ARG A 643 17.69 13.37 26.91
C ARG A 643 17.88 14.57 27.83
N ALA A 644 18.67 15.57 27.43
CA ALA A 644 18.88 16.78 28.21
C ALA A 644 17.60 17.64 28.34
N ASP A 645 17.11 18.24 27.25
CA ASP A 645 16.00 19.20 27.26
C ASP A 645 14.68 18.57 27.75
N ILE A 646 14.35 17.36 27.27
CA ILE A 646 13.01 16.79 27.45
C ILE A 646 12.95 15.85 28.66
N LEU A 647 13.94 14.99 28.86
CA LEU A 647 13.93 13.98 29.93
C LEU A 647 14.64 14.41 31.22
N GLY A 648 15.44 15.49 31.21
CA GLY A 648 16.26 15.89 32.35
C GLY A 648 17.43 14.93 32.63
N MET A 649 17.89 14.24 31.59
CA MET A 649 18.91 13.17 31.60
C MET A 649 20.17 13.57 30.83
N GLY A 650 20.54 14.86 30.90
CA GLY A 650 21.86 15.33 30.48
C GLY A 650 22.94 14.83 31.44
N ALA A 651 24.16 14.62 30.94
CA ALA A 651 25.30 14.40 31.81
C ALA A 651 25.60 15.71 32.56
N ILE A 652 25.79 15.65 33.88
CA ILE A 652 26.46 16.72 34.60
C ILE A 652 27.92 16.66 34.17
N ALA A 653 28.27 17.49 33.18
CA ALA A 653 29.67 17.75 32.83
C ALA A 653 30.29 18.55 33.98
N VAL A 654 30.84 17.82 34.96
CA VAL A 654 31.81 18.38 35.90
C VAL A 654 33.02 18.80 35.06
N SER A 655 33.45 20.04 35.27
CA SER A 655 34.53 20.73 34.55
C SER A 655 35.88 20.01 34.62
#